data_AF-A0A257V8U8-F1
#
_entry.id   AF-A0A257V8U8-F1
#
_cell.length_a   1.000
_cell.length_b   1.000
_cell.length_c   1.000
_cell.angle_alpha   90.00
_cell.angle_beta   90.00
_cell.angle_gamma   90.00
#
_symmetry.space_group_name_H-M   'P 1'
#
loop_
_entity.id
_entity.type
_entity.pdbx_description
1 polymer ?
#
loop_
_entity_poly.entity_id
_entity_poly.type
_entity_poly.pdbx_seq_one_letter_code
_entity_poly.pdbx_strand_id
1 'polypeptide(L)'
;MSGLDLKCYFGRIARNFDARRAAVAMIVALSAPVLIGFTGFAVDSNYWFATNEALQSAADAAAITAAMNDQRLAEPTAASKTSAATPLAIAAADNATNGQFGFASGASGASLTLNALITTNAKGQSVTSYVATAQIPRPSFLTVVLPILAPALKPQGEPADYQPPPPVQSAVATATIDSTTTLTGGGCVVAFNAAKQQAVYAVGGAQITAANCGVFANSNAANPNNGDADAIVADPSASITGSTVSAVGSIYANRNGGAYVGATGGTAANNYNLSQNAAALPDPLAAMGTAPAWPVLQSVATASSYNNVSGDLSQSFQSYPTTASGAWGSCDGNGDCALSPASITGLNNISIKSLTLNAGTSSGASIISGGISGGTNALTLNGSAYNISGGVALSCWGGSGSGMFFNGNNYNISNSASWAVSVNCPVFNFGTGTGGSYIFNGGLSLSGSSPVATLASGTYMFSAYKGSTNGAFYDSNANLTFAGGTYYFDGGLNIVGNGSVTFGPGIYYIRNGNLNFGAGSKITANGATFVLEGNASYQMNGGSAALNLTAPSSNCVAPSSYPQSKYTGASPYDGTNNEGICGVLIYQARGDSTPDAIVEGANSTITGIIYAPSAPLSISGGASLAAAPNADGSAGTLAVLADSIMMTGSGTLHASAAANSLVAQTATTTTQALLSN
;
A
#
# COMPACT_ATOMS: atom_id res chain seq x y z
N MET A 1 49.64 105.06 -34.23
CA MET A 1 49.94 104.59 -35.61
C MET A 1 51.40 104.22 -35.60
N SER A 2 51.90 103.05 -35.95
CA SER A 2 51.44 101.84 -36.63
C SER A 2 52.39 100.75 -36.09
N GLY A 3 51.91 99.56 -35.71
CA GLY A 3 51.67 98.50 -36.67
C GLY A 3 52.78 97.44 -36.55
N LEU A 4 52.37 96.28 -36.05
CA LEU A 4 52.96 94.95 -36.31
C LEU A 4 54.38 94.68 -35.78
N ASP A 5 54.45 93.89 -34.71
CA ASP A 5 55.14 92.60 -34.85
C ASP A 5 54.47 91.50 -34.00
N LEU A 6 53.22 91.19 -34.37
CA LEU A 6 52.43 90.11 -33.77
C LEU A 6 52.99 88.70 -34.09
N LYS A 7 54.00 88.60 -34.98
CA LYS A 7 54.57 87.31 -35.41
C LYS A 7 55.57 86.73 -34.41
N CYS A 8 56.24 87.57 -33.60
CA CYS A 8 57.25 87.08 -32.65
C CYS A 8 56.68 86.56 -31.31
N TYR A 9 55.47 86.98 -30.91
CA TYR A 9 54.91 86.56 -29.61
C TYR A 9 54.23 85.18 -29.68
N PHE A 10 53.58 84.84 -30.81
CA PHE A 10 52.96 83.51 -31.00
C PHE A 10 53.99 82.38 -31.16
N GLY A 11 55.18 82.66 -31.71
CA GLY A 11 56.25 81.66 -31.85
C GLY A 11 56.88 81.22 -30.52
N ARG A 12 56.79 82.04 -29.48
CA ARG A 12 57.34 81.74 -28.13
C ARG A 12 56.33 81.02 -27.22
N ILE A 13 55.03 81.22 -27.42
CA ILE A 13 54.00 80.47 -26.71
C ILE A 13 53.87 79.05 -27.28
N ALA A 14 53.95 78.88 -28.62
CA ALA A 14 53.91 77.57 -29.25
C ALA A 14 55.05 76.63 -28.78
N ARG A 15 56.29 77.13 -28.62
CA ARG A 15 57.42 76.31 -28.13
C ARG A 15 57.33 75.91 -26.64
N ASN A 16 56.66 76.72 -25.81
CA ASN A 16 56.46 76.38 -24.39
C ASN A 16 55.36 75.35 -24.17
N PHE A 17 54.43 75.19 -25.12
CA PHE A 17 53.47 74.07 -25.11
C PHE A 17 54.13 72.76 -25.56
N ASP A 18 55.13 72.79 -26.46
CA ASP A 18 55.86 71.58 -26.90
C ASP A 18 56.84 71.03 -25.85
N ALA A 19 57.55 71.90 -25.10
CA ALA A 19 58.50 71.45 -24.08
C ALA A 19 57.83 70.80 -22.85
N ARG A 20 56.63 71.28 -22.45
CA ARG A 20 55.86 70.67 -21.35
C ARG A 20 55.20 69.34 -21.76
N ARG A 21 54.87 69.18 -23.05
CA ARG A 21 54.35 67.91 -23.61
C ARG A 21 55.44 66.83 -23.64
N ALA A 22 56.70 67.18 -23.89
CA ALA A 22 57.81 66.22 -23.91
C ALA A 22 58.12 65.61 -22.52
N ALA A 23 58.09 66.41 -21.45
CA ALA A 23 58.32 65.91 -20.09
C ALA A 23 57.19 64.98 -19.63
N VAL A 24 55.93 65.33 -19.93
CA VAL A 24 54.77 64.47 -19.65
C VAL A 24 54.84 63.18 -20.47
N ALA A 25 55.24 63.26 -21.75
CA ALA A 25 55.42 62.08 -22.59
C ALA A 25 56.48 61.10 -22.05
N MET A 26 57.59 61.60 -21.49
CA MET A 26 58.63 60.75 -20.87
C MET A 26 58.16 60.08 -19.58
N ILE A 27 57.42 60.80 -18.72
CA ILE A 27 56.84 60.24 -17.49
C ILE A 27 55.80 59.17 -17.85
N VAL A 28 54.95 59.44 -18.84
CA VAL A 28 53.96 58.47 -19.32
C VAL A 28 54.64 57.26 -19.97
N ALA A 29 55.67 57.46 -20.78
CA ALA A 29 56.40 56.37 -21.43
C ALA A 29 57.13 55.45 -20.43
N LEU A 30 57.69 56.02 -19.35
CA LEU A 30 58.37 55.24 -18.30
C LEU A 30 57.40 54.57 -17.31
N SER A 31 56.20 55.13 -17.11
CA SER A 31 55.17 54.55 -16.22
C SER A 31 54.22 53.57 -16.92
N ALA A 32 54.07 53.66 -18.25
CA ALA A 32 53.19 52.80 -19.02
C ALA A 32 53.48 51.28 -18.85
N PRO A 33 54.72 50.78 -18.89
CA PRO A 33 55.01 49.36 -18.68
C PRO A 33 54.59 48.86 -17.29
N VAL A 34 54.76 49.69 -16.26
CA VAL A 34 54.37 49.37 -14.87
C VAL A 34 52.85 49.29 -14.74
N LEU A 35 52.13 50.26 -15.31
CA LEU A 35 50.67 50.27 -15.31
C LEU A 35 50.08 49.10 -16.12
N ILE A 36 50.68 48.76 -17.26
CA ILE A 36 50.30 47.59 -18.07
C ILE A 36 50.56 46.29 -17.28
N GLY A 37 51.68 46.19 -16.55
CA GLY A 37 51.98 45.05 -15.69
C GLY A 37 50.96 44.86 -14.55
N PHE A 38 50.62 45.93 -13.83
CA PHE A 38 49.62 45.85 -12.74
C PHE A 38 48.20 45.58 -13.25
N THR A 39 47.82 46.13 -14.39
CA THR A 39 46.50 45.85 -15.00
C THR A 39 46.43 44.41 -15.51
N GLY A 40 47.50 43.90 -16.12
CA GLY A 40 47.60 42.50 -16.52
C GLY A 40 47.49 41.53 -15.33
N PHE A 41 48.20 41.84 -14.23
CA PHE A 41 48.09 41.06 -13.00
C PHE A 41 46.66 41.08 -12.41
N ALA A 42 46.00 42.24 -12.39
CA ALA A 42 44.64 42.38 -11.88
C ALA A 42 43.62 41.57 -12.71
N VAL A 43 43.80 41.52 -14.04
CA VAL A 43 42.95 40.70 -14.93
C VAL A 43 43.18 39.21 -14.69
N ASP A 44 44.44 38.78 -14.62
CA ASP A 44 44.79 37.38 -14.36
C ASP A 44 44.26 36.92 -12.98
N SER A 45 44.42 37.75 -11.94
CA SER A 45 43.92 37.42 -10.60
C SER A 45 42.40 37.32 -10.52
N ASN A 46 41.67 38.24 -11.18
CA ASN A 46 40.21 38.21 -11.22
C ASN A 46 39.70 37.01 -12.01
N TYR A 47 40.37 36.67 -13.12
CA TYR A 47 40.03 35.48 -13.90
C TYR A 47 40.22 34.20 -13.07
N TRP A 48 41.33 34.10 -12.31
CA TRP A 48 41.56 32.96 -11.42
C TRP A 48 40.56 32.86 -10.27
N PHE A 49 40.11 33.99 -9.72
CA PHE A 49 39.11 34.00 -8.67
C PHE A 49 37.75 33.52 -9.19
N ALA A 50 37.29 34.05 -10.33
CA ALA A 50 36.02 33.65 -10.94
C ALA A 50 36.02 32.16 -11.38
N THR A 51 37.15 31.67 -11.87
CA THR A 51 37.30 30.24 -12.23
C THR A 51 37.32 29.34 -10.99
N ASN A 52 37.90 29.77 -9.87
CA ASN A 52 37.85 29.03 -8.62
C ASN A 52 36.42 28.88 -8.07
N GLU A 53 35.58 29.93 -8.13
CA GLU A 53 34.18 29.84 -7.71
C GLU A 53 33.39 28.84 -8.59
N ALA A 54 33.61 28.87 -9.90
CA ALA A 54 33.00 27.93 -10.82
C ALA A 54 33.45 26.48 -10.58
N LEU A 55 34.74 26.26 -10.25
CA LEU A 55 35.27 24.95 -9.88
C LEU A 55 34.69 24.44 -8.56
N GLN A 56 34.49 25.30 -7.57
CA GLN A 56 33.84 24.94 -6.31
C GLN A 56 32.40 24.49 -6.55
N SER A 57 31.63 25.24 -7.34
CA SER A 57 30.27 24.85 -7.73
C SER A 57 30.22 23.52 -8.50
N ALA A 58 31.19 23.27 -9.38
CA ALA A 58 31.34 22.02 -10.10
C ALA A 58 31.62 20.83 -9.17
N ALA A 59 32.55 21.01 -8.22
CA ALA A 59 32.92 19.98 -7.26
C ALA A 59 31.76 19.64 -6.32
N ASP A 60 31.04 20.65 -5.80
CA ASP A 60 29.88 20.48 -4.92
C ASP A 60 28.75 19.72 -5.64
N ALA A 61 28.44 20.11 -6.87
CA ALA A 61 27.41 19.46 -7.68
C ALA A 61 27.76 18.01 -8.00
N ALA A 62 29.02 17.73 -8.33
CA ALA A 62 29.53 16.38 -8.56
C ALA A 62 29.43 15.50 -7.31
N ALA A 63 29.89 16.00 -6.16
CA ALA A 63 29.87 15.27 -4.90
C ALA A 63 28.43 14.96 -4.45
N ILE A 64 27.52 15.95 -4.49
CA ILE A 64 26.10 15.75 -4.15
C ILE A 64 25.45 14.73 -5.08
N THR A 65 25.63 14.87 -6.39
CA THR A 65 24.98 13.99 -7.36
C THR A 65 25.44 12.55 -7.21
N ALA A 66 26.73 12.34 -6.94
CA ALA A 66 27.27 11.02 -6.64
C ALA A 66 26.64 10.44 -5.36
N ALA A 67 26.54 11.25 -4.29
CA ALA A 67 25.93 10.84 -3.03
C ALA A 67 24.43 10.50 -3.16
N MET A 68 23.65 11.32 -3.89
CA MET A 68 22.21 11.09 -4.08
C MET A 68 21.89 9.85 -4.92
N ASN A 69 22.80 9.44 -5.81
CA ASN A 69 22.58 8.28 -6.68
C ASN A 69 23.14 6.96 -6.11
N ASP A 70 23.87 6.98 -5.00
CA ASP A 70 24.48 5.80 -4.37
C ASP A 70 23.46 4.69 -4.07
N GLN A 71 22.33 5.07 -3.44
CA GLN A 71 21.28 4.12 -3.07
C GLN A 71 20.47 3.62 -4.27
N ARG A 72 20.34 4.44 -5.32
CA ARG A 72 19.65 4.06 -6.56
C ARG A 72 20.43 2.99 -7.34
N LEU A 73 21.75 3.00 -7.23
CA LEU A 73 22.65 2.10 -7.97
C LEU A 73 22.94 0.80 -7.22
N ALA A 74 22.74 0.76 -5.90
CA ALA A 74 22.86 -0.45 -5.06
C ALA A 74 24.19 -1.22 -5.20
N GLU A 75 25.28 -0.50 -5.44
CA GLU A 75 26.61 -1.07 -5.70
C GLU A 75 27.33 -1.50 -4.39
N PRO A 76 27.95 -2.70 -4.36
CA PRO A 76 28.44 -3.30 -3.11
C PRO A 76 29.85 -2.86 -2.69
N THR A 77 30.66 -2.26 -3.58
CA THR A 77 32.06 -1.90 -3.30
C THR A 77 32.35 -0.44 -3.61
N ALA A 78 33.35 0.16 -2.94
CA ALA A 78 33.80 1.52 -3.23
C ALA A 78 34.19 1.74 -4.70
N ALA A 79 34.83 0.75 -5.33
CA ALA A 79 35.26 0.82 -6.73
C ALA A 79 34.06 0.79 -7.71
N SER A 80 33.06 -0.05 -7.44
CA SER A 80 31.87 -0.13 -8.30
C SER A 80 30.93 1.05 -8.11
N LYS A 81 30.78 1.54 -6.86
CA LYS A 81 30.12 2.83 -6.53
C LYS A 81 30.74 4.01 -7.29
N THR A 82 32.07 4.12 -7.26
CA THR A 82 32.81 5.17 -7.98
C THR A 82 32.55 5.09 -9.48
N SER A 83 32.68 3.90 -10.07
CA SER A 83 32.52 3.70 -11.52
C SER A 83 31.12 4.04 -12.00
N ALA A 84 30.09 3.66 -11.24
CA ALA A 84 28.69 3.91 -11.59
C ALA A 84 28.26 5.37 -11.39
N ALA A 85 28.80 6.06 -10.37
CA ALA A 85 28.47 7.45 -10.07
C ALA A 85 29.26 8.48 -10.92
N THR A 86 30.45 8.10 -11.42
CA THR A 86 31.32 8.98 -12.22
C THR A 86 30.63 9.67 -13.40
N PRO A 87 29.89 8.99 -14.31
CA PRO A 87 29.26 9.67 -15.44
C PRO A 87 28.18 10.67 -15.01
N LEU A 88 27.47 10.40 -13.91
CA LEU A 88 26.45 11.30 -13.35
C LEU A 88 27.09 12.53 -12.69
N ALA A 89 28.19 12.33 -11.98
CA ALA A 89 28.96 13.41 -11.36
C ALA A 89 29.56 14.36 -12.40
N ILE A 90 30.07 13.82 -13.52
CA ILE A 90 30.58 14.62 -14.65
C ILE A 90 29.48 15.49 -15.25
N ALA A 91 28.32 14.89 -15.54
CA ALA A 91 27.18 15.64 -16.10
C ALA A 91 26.69 16.75 -15.15
N ALA A 92 26.71 16.50 -13.84
CA ALA A 92 26.34 17.50 -12.85
C ALA A 92 27.35 18.66 -12.75
N ALA A 93 28.65 18.36 -12.79
CA ALA A 93 29.72 19.36 -12.81
C ALA A 93 29.64 20.26 -14.04
N ASP A 94 29.39 19.68 -15.22
CA ASP A 94 29.19 20.45 -16.45
C ASP A 94 27.93 21.31 -16.37
N ASN A 95 26.82 20.77 -15.86
CA ASN A 95 25.59 21.56 -15.69
C ASN A 95 25.77 22.73 -14.70
N ALA A 96 26.48 22.53 -13.59
CA ALA A 96 26.75 23.57 -12.60
C ALA A 96 27.59 24.73 -13.17
N THR A 97 28.40 24.44 -14.19
CA THR A 97 29.23 25.43 -14.88
C THR A 97 28.66 25.86 -16.23
N ASN A 98 27.40 25.51 -16.54
CA ASN A 98 26.76 25.76 -17.84
C ASN A 98 27.58 25.24 -19.04
N GLY A 99 28.28 24.12 -18.87
CA GLY A 99 29.13 23.50 -19.89
C GLY A 99 30.42 24.26 -20.19
N GLN A 100 30.85 25.17 -19.31
CA GLN A 100 32.01 26.04 -19.54
C GLN A 100 33.33 25.27 -19.71
N PHE A 101 33.51 24.14 -19.02
CA PHE A 101 34.79 23.43 -18.97
C PHE A 101 34.80 22.09 -19.73
N GLY A 102 33.67 21.40 -19.84
CA GLY A 102 33.57 20.10 -20.53
C GLY A 102 34.37 19.02 -19.81
N PHE A 103 34.00 18.72 -18.57
CA PHE A 103 34.72 17.79 -17.72
C PHE A 103 34.72 16.37 -18.29
N ALA A 104 35.86 15.69 -18.19
CA ALA A 104 36.00 14.28 -18.51
C ALA A 104 36.67 13.52 -17.34
N SER A 105 36.54 12.19 -17.33
CA SER A 105 37.26 11.36 -16.37
C SER A 105 38.75 11.28 -16.75
N GLY A 106 39.65 11.72 -15.86
CA GLY A 106 41.10 11.52 -16.00
C GLY A 106 41.91 12.76 -16.47
N ALA A 107 43.24 12.63 -16.43
CA ALA A 107 44.21 13.74 -16.25
C ALA A 107 44.57 14.60 -17.47
N SER A 108 43.67 14.86 -18.43
CA SER A 108 44.00 15.71 -19.59
C SER A 108 42.90 16.73 -19.88
N GLY A 109 43.23 18.01 -19.69
CA GLY A 109 42.29 19.13 -19.86
C GLY A 109 41.46 19.39 -18.59
N ALA A 110 40.19 19.75 -18.75
CA ALA A 110 39.25 19.86 -17.64
C ALA A 110 38.87 18.45 -17.18
N SER A 111 39.29 18.06 -15.98
CA SER A 111 39.11 16.71 -15.45
C SER A 111 38.29 16.70 -14.17
N LEU A 112 37.41 15.71 -14.04
CA LEU A 112 36.74 15.38 -12.78
C LEU A 112 37.17 13.99 -12.33
N THR A 113 37.72 13.88 -11.13
CA THR A 113 37.99 12.60 -10.47
C THR A 113 37.07 12.42 -9.28
N LEU A 114 36.34 11.31 -9.24
CA LEU A 114 35.46 10.93 -8.15
C LEU A 114 36.07 9.73 -7.41
N ASN A 115 35.97 9.71 -6.09
CA ASN A 115 36.35 8.57 -5.27
C ASN A 115 35.33 8.33 -4.16
N ALA A 116 34.75 7.14 -4.11
CA ALA A 116 33.91 6.70 -3.00
C ALA A 116 34.78 6.10 -1.88
N LEU A 117 34.57 6.54 -0.65
CA LEU A 117 35.21 6.01 0.54
C LEU A 117 34.13 5.43 1.46
N ILE A 118 34.27 4.16 1.84
CA ILE A 118 33.37 3.51 2.81
C ILE A 118 34.11 3.44 4.14
N THR A 119 33.54 4.08 5.17
CA THR A 119 34.06 4.06 6.53
C THR A 119 33.01 3.55 7.50
N THR A 120 33.42 3.16 8.71
CA THR A 120 32.49 2.84 9.79
C THR A 120 32.46 4.00 10.78
N ASN A 121 31.27 4.52 11.09
CA ASN A 121 31.14 5.57 12.11
C ASN A 121 31.41 5.00 13.53
N ALA A 122 31.47 5.89 14.53
CA ALA A 122 31.65 5.50 15.93
C ALA A 122 30.55 4.58 16.50
N LYS A 123 29.44 4.41 15.76
CA LYS A 123 28.30 3.53 16.08
C LYS A 123 28.35 2.19 15.32
N GLY A 124 29.41 1.90 14.57
CA GLY A 124 29.58 0.66 13.80
C GLY A 124 28.80 0.57 12.49
N GLN A 125 28.24 1.69 12.00
CA GLN A 125 27.45 1.74 10.76
C GLN A 125 28.34 2.11 9.56
N SER A 126 28.07 1.53 8.38
CA SER A 126 28.78 1.87 7.13
C SER A 126 28.31 3.22 6.60
N VAL A 127 29.23 4.17 6.51
CA VAL A 127 29.05 5.52 5.96
C VAL A 127 29.80 5.59 4.64
N THR A 128 29.13 6.07 3.58
CA THR A 128 29.74 6.25 2.26
C THR A 128 29.95 7.74 2.01
N SER A 129 31.19 8.14 1.77
CA SER A 129 31.57 9.51 1.40
C SER A 129 32.05 9.55 -0.04
N TYR A 130 31.60 10.55 -0.80
CA TYR A 130 32.01 10.80 -2.16
C TYR A 130 32.88 12.05 -2.20
N VAL A 131 34.14 11.88 -2.59
CA VAL A 131 35.10 12.97 -2.80
C VAL A 131 35.18 13.26 -4.30
N ALA A 132 34.75 14.45 -4.70
CA ALA A 132 34.87 14.93 -6.07
C ALA A 132 35.99 15.96 -6.15
N THR A 133 36.87 15.84 -7.14
CA THR A 133 37.95 16.80 -7.42
C THR A 133 37.81 17.27 -8.87
N ALA A 134 37.49 18.55 -9.04
CA ALA A 134 37.42 19.21 -10.33
C ALA A 134 38.72 19.97 -10.58
N GLN A 135 39.33 19.80 -11.75
CA GLN A 135 40.63 20.37 -12.08
C GLN A 135 40.64 20.92 -13.51
N ILE A 136 41.24 22.10 -13.70
CA ILE A 136 41.46 22.70 -15.03
C ILE A 136 42.91 23.19 -15.16
N PRO A 137 43.46 23.23 -16.39
CA PRO A 137 44.73 23.91 -16.65
C PRO A 137 44.59 25.40 -16.32
N ARG A 138 45.57 25.99 -15.64
CA ARG A 138 45.56 27.42 -15.32
C ARG A 138 46.12 28.22 -16.50
N PRO A 139 45.31 28.99 -17.24
CA PRO A 139 45.85 29.89 -18.24
C PRO A 139 46.52 31.10 -17.56
N SER A 140 47.67 31.51 -18.08
CA SER A 140 48.36 32.76 -17.74
C SER A 140 48.45 33.61 -19.00
N PHE A 141 47.75 34.75 -19.03
CA PHE A 141 47.64 35.58 -20.23
C PHE A 141 48.65 36.72 -20.23
N LEU A 142 48.64 37.59 -19.21
CA LEU A 142 49.42 38.83 -19.20
C LEU A 142 50.65 38.77 -18.29
N THR A 143 50.70 37.85 -17.33
CA THR A 143 51.87 37.61 -16.47
C THR A 143 53.09 37.05 -17.22
N VAL A 144 52.89 36.41 -18.38
CA VAL A 144 53.98 35.85 -19.20
C VAL A 144 54.77 36.94 -19.94
N VAL A 145 54.20 38.14 -20.12
CA VAL A 145 54.81 39.25 -20.87
C VAL A 145 55.91 39.97 -20.06
N LEU A 146 55.96 39.77 -18.73
CA LEU A 146 57.02 40.30 -17.85
C LEU A 146 57.78 39.14 -17.17
N PRO A 147 58.87 38.62 -17.79
CA PRO A 147 59.64 37.49 -17.23
C PRO A 147 60.35 37.80 -15.90
N ILE A 148 60.25 39.04 -15.39
CA ILE A 148 60.92 39.50 -14.16
C ILE A 148 60.15 39.08 -12.89
N LEU A 149 58.89 38.65 -13.00
CA LEU A 149 58.04 38.32 -11.83
C LEU A 149 57.63 36.85 -11.73
N ALA A 150 57.97 36.01 -12.71
CA ALA A 150 57.72 34.57 -12.66
C ALA A 150 59.05 33.80 -12.65
N PRO A 151 59.77 33.71 -11.52
CA PRO A 151 60.73 32.63 -11.40
C PRO A 151 59.92 31.34 -11.41
N ALA A 152 60.08 30.54 -12.48
CA ALA A 152 59.80 29.12 -12.37
C ALA A 152 60.70 28.61 -11.24
N LEU A 153 60.11 28.41 -10.05
CA LEU A 153 60.81 27.83 -8.90
C LEU A 153 61.20 26.41 -9.29
N LYS A 154 62.39 26.23 -9.85
CA LYS A 154 62.98 24.92 -10.09
C LYS A 154 63.39 24.36 -8.72
N PRO A 155 62.81 23.24 -8.25
CA PRO A 155 63.33 22.55 -7.07
C PRO A 155 64.81 22.18 -7.32
N GLN A 156 65.69 22.42 -6.35
CA GLN A 156 67.09 22.00 -6.46
C GLN A 156 67.18 20.47 -6.56
N GLY A 157 67.57 19.94 -7.72
CA GLY A 157 67.83 18.51 -7.92
C GLY A 157 67.38 17.91 -9.27
N GLU A 158 66.51 18.59 -10.02
CA GLU A 158 65.93 18.02 -11.25
C GLU A 158 66.80 18.25 -12.52
N PRO A 159 66.80 17.32 -13.49
CA PRO A 159 67.61 17.38 -14.70
C PRO A 159 67.31 18.60 -15.58
N ALA A 160 68.20 18.92 -16.52
CA ALA A 160 68.09 20.10 -17.39
C ALA A 160 66.84 20.09 -18.31
N ASP A 161 66.18 18.94 -18.44
CA ASP A 161 64.99 18.70 -19.28
C ASP A 161 63.67 18.60 -18.48
N TYR A 162 63.68 18.90 -17.18
CA TYR A 162 62.46 18.88 -16.38
C TYR A 162 61.57 20.09 -16.71
N GLN A 163 60.52 19.86 -17.51
CA GLN A 163 59.40 20.79 -17.61
C GLN A 163 58.52 20.64 -16.36
N PRO A 164 58.35 21.68 -15.52
CA PRO A 164 57.37 21.62 -14.45
C PRO A 164 55.97 21.37 -15.06
N PRO A 165 55.13 20.53 -14.44
CA PRO A 165 53.76 20.35 -14.90
C PRO A 165 53.07 21.72 -14.97
N PRO A 166 52.21 21.97 -15.98
CA PRO A 166 51.51 23.24 -16.08
C PRO A 166 50.75 23.50 -14.77
N PRO A 167 50.74 24.75 -14.25
CA PRO A 167 49.98 25.06 -13.06
C PRO A 167 48.51 24.70 -13.30
N VAL A 168 47.89 24.02 -12.33
CA VAL A 168 46.49 23.61 -12.39
C VAL A 168 45.71 24.34 -11.30
N GLN A 169 44.44 24.62 -11.56
CA GLN A 169 43.49 25.04 -10.54
C GLN A 169 42.61 23.84 -10.19
N SER A 170 42.36 23.63 -8.89
CA SER A 170 41.58 22.50 -8.40
C SER A 170 40.62 22.92 -7.29
N ALA A 171 39.42 22.36 -7.29
CA ALA A 171 38.49 22.41 -6.18
C ALA A 171 38.13 20.98 -5.76
N VAL A 172 37.96 20.77 -4.45
CA VAL A 172 37.58 19.48 -3.88
C VAL A 172 36.34 19.69 -3.04
N ALA A 173 35.36 18.81 -3.19
CA ALA A 173 34.18 18.78 -2.35
C ALA A 173 33.95 17.35 -1.86
N THR A 174 33.49 17.21 -0.62
CA THR A 174 33.10 15.91 -0.06
C THR A 174 31.64 15.94 0.33
N ALA A 175 30.86 15.01 -0.23
CA ALA A 175 29.50 14.75 0.16
C ALA A 175 29.45 13.42 0.92
N THR A 176 28.99 13.46 2.17
CA THR A 176 28.85 12.25 2.97
C THR A 176 27.39 11.85 3.05
N ILE A 177 27.11 10.58 2.71
CA ILE A 177 25.85 9.93 3.00
C ILE A 177 25.96 9.41 4.43
N ASP A 178 25.50 10.23 5.36
CA ASP A 178 25.24 9.73 6.70
C ASP A 178 23.87 9.06 6.68
N SER A 179 23.85 7.74 6.66
CA SER A 179 22.62 6.95 6.83
C SER A 179 22.14 7.01 8.28
N THR A 180 22.22 8.17 8.95
CA THR A 180 21.75 8.38 10.32
C THR A 180 20.23 8.26 10.43
N THR A 181 19.52 8.20 9.32
CA THR A 181 18.13 7.77 9.25
C THR A 181 17.91 6.75 8.13
N THR A 182 18.48 5.55 8.25
CA THR A 182 17.64 4.39 7.92
C THR A 182 16.40 4.50 8.79
N LEU A 183 15.27 4.92 8.22
CA LEU A 183 13.96 4.61 8.79
C LEU A 183 13.83 3.09 8.72
N THR A 184 14.47 2.40 9.65
CA THR A 184 14.20 1.00 9.95
C THR A 184 12.76 0.93 10.43
N GLY A 185 11.88 0.54 9.51
CA GLY A 185 10.45 0.36 9.75
C GLY A 185 9.62 1.21 8.81
N GLY A 186 9.22 0.64 7.68
CA GLY A 186 8.11 1.19 6.91
C GLY A 186 6.83 1.32 7.74
N GLY A 187 5.87 2.12 7.26
CA GLY A 187 4.75 2.60 8.08
C GLY A 187 3.66 1.55 8.32
N CYS A 188 3.56 0.99 9.52
CA CYS A 188 2.46 0.08 9.86
C CYS A 188 1.13 0.81 10.05
N VAL A 189 1.17 2.05 10.52
CA VAL A 189 -0.02 2.88 10.68
C VAL A 189 0.17 4.05 9.76
N VAL A 190 -0.66 4.17 8.73
CA VAL A 190 -0.54 5.21 7.71
C VAL A 190 -1.90 5.84 7.46
N ALA A 191 -1.98 7.16 7.63
CA ALA A 191 -3.10 7.96 7.17
C ALA A 191 -2.71 8.69 5.87
N PHE A 192 -3.43 8.42 4.78
CA PHE A 192 -3.11 8.93 3.45
C PHE A 192 -3.68 10.31 3.15
N ASN A 193 -4.73 10.75 3.86
CA ASN A 193 -5.40 12.00 3.53
C ASN A 193 -4.47 13.21 3.74
N ALA A 194 -4.15 13.91 2.65
CA ALA A 194 -3.18 15.00 2.65
C ALA A 194 -3.66 16.28 3.36
N ALA A 195 -4.96 16.43 3.66
CA ALA A 195 -5.54 17.65 4.23
C ALA A 195 -6.36 17.40 5.51
N LYS A 196 -6.44 16.16 5.99
CA LYS A 196 -7.29 15.80 7.13
C LYS A 196 -6.71 16.30 8.44
N GLN A 197 -7.46 17.14 9.16
CA GLN A 197 -7.18 17.41 10.57
C GLN A 197 -7.38 16.12 11.36
N GLN A 198 -6.45 15.84 12.28
CA GLN A 198 -6.48 14.61 13.08
C GLN A 198 -6.49 13.35 12.19
N ALA A 199 -5.60 13.32 11.20
CA ALA A 199 -5.50 12.19 10.26
C ALA A 199 -5.14 10.88 10.97
N VAL A 200 -4.29 10.94 11.99
CA VAL A 200 -4.19 9.89 13.01
C VAL A 200 -4.59 10.51 14.35
N TYR A 201 -5.71 10.06 14.91
CA TYR A 201 -6.25 10.60 16.15
C TYR A 201 -6.43 9.48 17.17
N ALA A 202 -5.88 9.66 18.36
CA ALA A 202 -6.16 8.80 19.50
C ALA A 202 -6.75 9.64 20.63
N VAL A 203 -7.89 9.21 21.17
CA VAL A 203 -8.57 9.92 22.26
C VAL A 203 -9.00 9.04 23.42
N GLY A 204 -8.92 9.60 24.63
CA GLY A 204 -9.16 8.87 25.87
C GLY A 204 -7.98 7.97 26.23
N GLY A 205 -8.21 6.87 26.94
CA GLY A 205 -7.15 5.91 27.28
C GLY A 205 -6.59 5.11 26.09
N ALA A 206 -7.00 5.39 24.85
CA ALA A 206 -6.62 4.65 23.66
C ALA A 206 -5.11 4.63 23.42
N GLN A 207 -4.56 3.46 23.08
CA GLN A 207 -3.13 3.28 22.82
C GLN A 207 -2.89 2.75 21.40
N ILE A 208 -2.22 3.52 20.55
CA ILE A 208 -1.68 3.05 19.26
C ILE A 208 -0.20 2.73 19.47
N THR A 209 0.20 1.49 19.22
CA THR A 209 1.57 1.01 19.33
C THR A 209 1.99 0.35 18.03
N ALA A 210 3.02 0.90 17.37
CA ALA A 210 3.64 0.33 16.18
C ALA A 210 4.99 -0.32 16.55
N ALA A 211 4.99 -1.63 16.79
CA ALA A 211 6.19 -2.37 17.14
C ALA A 211 7.02 -2.70 15.88
N ASN A 212 8.30 -2.32 15.90
CA ASN A 212 9.26 -2.51 14.79
C ASN A 212 8.87 -1.79 13.47
N CYS A 213 7.99 -0.79 13.54
CA CYS A 213 7.56 0.02 12.41
C CYS A 213 7.05 1.40 12.84
N GLY A 214 6.78 2.27 11.86
CA GLY A 214 6.39 3.65 12.12
C GLY A 214 4.88 3.94 12.02
N VAL A 215 4.51 5.08 12.60
CA VAL A 215 3.21 5.75 12.43
C VAL A 215 3.41 6.97 11.54
N PHE A 216 2.67 7.07 10.44
CA PHE A 216 2.80 8.11 9.44
C PHE A 216 1.46 8.79 9.15
N ALA A 217 1.49 10.11 8.99
CA ALA A 217 0.37 10.89 8.48
C ALA A 217 0.81 11.76 7.31
N ASN A 218 0.21 11.52 6.14
CA ASN A 218 0.45 12.34 4.95
C ASN A 218 -0.25 13.71 5.02
N SER A 219 -1.08 13.92 6.04
CA SER A 219 -1.78 15.18 6.24
C SER A 219 -0.81 16.31 6.53
N ASN A 220 -0.98 17.42 5.81
CA ASN A 220 -0.29 18.69 6.03
C ASN A 220 -0.96 19.56 7.10
N ALA A 221 -1.96 19.04 7.81
CA ALA A 221 -2.68 19.80 8.83
C ALA A 221 -1.74 20.23 9.97
N ALA A 222 -1.78 21.52 10.28
CA ALA A 222 -1.00 22.14 11.33
C ALA A 222 -1.83 23.24 11.98
N ASN A 223 -1.93 23.21 13.31
CA ASN A 223 -2.63 24.19 14.11
C ASN A 223 -1.67 24.80 15.15
N PRO A 224 -1.23 26.05 14.96
CA PRO A 224 -0.26 26.69 15.85
C PRO A 224 -0.83 27.07 17.22
N ASN A 225 -2.15 27.01 17.45
CA ASN A 225 -2.79 27.61 18.62
C ASN A 225 -3.06 26.62 19.76
N ASN A 226 -3.57 25.42 19.45
CA ASN A 226 -3.89 24.40 20.45
C ASN A 226 -3.53 22.97 20.02
N GLY A 227 -3.07 22.76 18.78
CA GLY A 227 -2.66 21.44 18.27
C GLY A 227 -3.79 20.43 18.02
N ASP A 228 -5.03 20.71 18.44
CA ASP A 228 -6.16 19.78 18.26
C ASP A 228 -6.52 19.47 16.80
N ALA A 229 -6.04 20.28 15.86
CA ALA A 229 -6.25 20.08 14.42
C ALA A 229 -4.95 19.71 13.68
N ASP A 230 -3.93 19.26 14.40
CA ASP A 230 -2.68 18.75 13.82
C ASP A 230 -2.91 17.43 13.06
N ALA A 231 -1.92 17.01 12.27
CA ALA A 231 -2.01 15.80 11.46
C ALA A 231 -2.04 14.53 12.31
N ILE A 232 -1.24 14.47 13.38
CA ILE A 232 -1.28 13.39 14.38
C ILE A 232 -1.62 14.01 15.73
N VAL A 233 -2.65 13.48 16.39
CA VAL A 233 -3.13 14.03 17.67
C VAL A 233 -3.37 12.91 18.69
N ALA A 234 -2.85 13.09 19.91
CA ALA A 234 -3.18 12.28 21.08
C ALA A 234 -3.78 13.17 22.19
N ASP A 235 -5.01 12.91 22.63
CA ASP A 235 -5.74 13.81 23.53
C ASP A 235 -6.78 13.10 24.42
N PRO A 236 -7.06 13.59 25.63
CA PRO A 236 -6.22 13.36 26.79
C PRO A 236 -6.06 11.85 27.09
N SER A 237 -4.95 11.49 27.73
CA SER A 237 -4.58 10.13 28.18
C SER A 237 -4.28 9.10 27.08
N ALA A 238 -4.34 9.51 25.82
CA ALA A 238 -4.04 8.65 24.69
C ALA A 238 -2.53 8.53 24.45
N SER A 239 -2.08 7.42 23.89
CA SER A 239 -0.68 7.22 23.52
C SER A 239 -0.55 6.78 22.08
N ILE A 240 0.39 7.37 21.35
CA ILE A 240 0.78 6.94 19.99
C ILE A 240 2.28 6.68 20.01
N THR A 241 2.69 5.44 19.83
CA THR A 241 4.09 5.04 19.87
C THR A 241 4.51 4.23 18.66
N GLY A 242 5.76 4.38 18.22
CA GLY A 242 6.33 3.58 17.14
C GLY A 242 7.85 3.69 17.06
N SER A 243 8.48 2.92 16.15
CA SER A 243 9.91 3.10 15.85
C SER A 243 10.21 4.48 15.25
N THR A 244 9.22 5.06 14.59
CA THR A 244 9.19 6.43 14.06
C THR A 244 7.74 6.93 14.13
N VAL A 245 7.54 8.19 14.47
CA VAL A 245 6.25 8.85 14.32
C VAL A 245 6.46 10.10 13.49
N SER A 246 5.82 10.17 12.32
CA SER A 246 6.10 11.21 11.33
C SER A 246 4.84 11.74 10.67
N ALA A 247 4.82 13.06 10.44
CA ALA A 247 3.74 13.72 9.72
C ALA A 247 4.28 14.75 8.73
N VAL A 248 3.54 14.96 7.64
CA VAL A 248 3.75 16.11 6.74
C VAL A 248 3.40 17.42 7.45
N GLY A 249 2.35 17.42 8.26
CA GLY A 249 1.94 18.53 9.12
C GLY A 249 2.58 18.46 10.51
N SER A 250 1.85 19.00 11.49
CA SER A 250 2.28 19.01 12.89
C SER A 250 1.83 17.76 13.65
N ILE A 251 2.46 17.52 14.81
CA ILE A 251 2.14 16.43 15.74
C ILE A 251 1.86 17.02 17.12
N TYR A 252 0.70 16.70 17.69
CA TYR A 252 0.26 17.18 19.00
C TYR A 252 -0.01 16.05 20.01
N ALA A 253 0.38 16.31 21.25
CA ALA A 253 0.04 15.48 22.40
C ALA A 253 -0.40 16.37 23.56
N ASN A 254 -1.64 16.22 24.05
CA ASN A 254 -2.12 16.93 25.22
C ASN A 254 -1.48 16.38 26.50
N ARG A 255 -0.28 16.88 26.82
CA ARG A 255 0.49 16.47 28.00
C ARG A 255 -0.20 16.80 29.32
N ASN A 256 -1.03 17.85 29.36
CA ASN A 256 -1.82 18.19 30.54
C ASN A 256 -2.88 17.13 30.84
N GLY A 257 -3.38 16.47 29.79
CA GLY A 257 -4.26 15.32 29.88
C GLY A 257 -3.55 13.96 30.01
N GLY A 258 -2.21 13.94 30.14
CA GLY A 258 -1.42 12.72 30.21
C GLY A 258 -1.22 12.00 28.87
N ALA A 259 -1.48 12.65 27.74
CA ALA A 259 -1.26 12.05 26.42
C ALA A 259 0.23 12.02 26.03
N TYR A 260 0.61 11.04 25.20
CA TYR A 260 1.99 10.83 24.75
C TYR A 260 2.07 10.51 23.25
N VAL A 261 3.05 11.10 22.56
CA VAL A 261 3.42 10.70 21.19
C VAL A 261 4.94 10.52 21.16
N GLY A 262 5.43 9.34 20.76
CA GLY A 262 6.88 9.07 20.79
C GLY A 262 7.28 7.62 20.54
N ALA A 263 8.34 7.16 21.20
CA ALA A 263 8.87 5.81 21.02
C ALA A 263 8.16 4.78 21.92
N THR A 264 8.18 3.52 21.50
CA THR A 264 7.67 2.39 22.31
C THR A 264 8.54 2.23 23.58
N GLY A 265 7.97 2.40 24.77
CA GLY A 265 8.67 2.15 26.05
C GLY A 265 8.82 3.34 27.02
N GLY A 266 8.10 4.45 26.81
CA GLY A 266 7.83 5.46 27.86
C GLY A 266 9.04 6.18 28.48
N THR A 267 10.23 6.10 27.88
CA THR A 267 11.42 6.79 28.39
C THR A 267 11.51 8.21 27.81
N ALA A 268 11.77 9.18 28.69
CA ALA A 268 11.79 10.60 28.37
C ALA A 268 12.85 10.96 27.31
N ALA A 269 12.48 11.94 26.48
CA ALA A 269 13.25 12.74 25.54
C ALA A 269 14.78 12.52 25.56
N ASN A 270 15.35 12.09 24.42
CA ASN A 270 16.51 12.74 23.80
C ASN A 270 17.08 12.08 22.51
N ASN A 271 16.50 11.02 21.91
CA ASN A 271 16.94 10.51 20.58
C ASN A 271 15.91 9.57 19.90
N TYR A 272 14.75 10.06 19.46
CA TYR A 272 13.81 9.26 18.67
C TYR A 272 13.21 10.07 17.51
N ASN A 273 12.98 9.41 16.35
CA ASN A 273 12.59 10.00 15.06
C ASN A 273 11.14 10.52 15.05
N LEU A 274 10.84 11.51 15.89
CA LEU A 274 9.67 12.37 15.69
C LEU A 274 10.01 13.34 14.55
N SER A 275 9.31 13.22 13.43
CA SER A 275 9.56 14.05 12.25
C SER A 275 8.29 14.77 11.82
N GLN A 276 8.30 16.10 11.96
CA GLN A 276 7.27 17.00 11.43
C GLN A 276 7.79 17.64 10.15
N ASN A 277 6.89 18.09 9.26
CA ASN A 277 7.26 18.58 7.92
C ASN A 277 8.02 17.52 7.10
N ALA A 278 7.69 16.24 7.30
CA ALA A 278 8.28 15.15 6.55
C ALA A 278 7.69 15.07 5.13
N ALA A 279 8.35 14.32 4.24
CA ALA A 279 7.76 13.97 2.96
C ALA A 279 6.58 13.01 3.14
N ALA A 280 5.56 13.13 2.29
CA ALA A 280 4.45 12.19 2.29
C ALA A 280 4.93 10.77 1.94
N LEU A 281 4.43 9.78 2.68
CA LEU A 281 4.73 8.37 2.43
C LEU A 281 3.97 7.91 1.17
N PRO A 282 4.63 7.29 0.18
CA PRO A 282 3.94 6.75 -0.97
C PRO A 282 3.04 5.57 -0.56
N ASP A 283 1.97 5.37 -1.32
CA ASP A 283 1.07 4.24 -1.11
C ASP A 283 1.71 2.92 -1.60
N PRO A 284 1.99 1.95 -0.70
CA PRO A 284 2.66 0.69 -1.08
C PRO A 284 1.81 -0.19 -2.00
N LEU A 285 0.49 0.05 -2.03
CA LEU A 285 -0.44 -0.69 -2.87
C LEU A 285 -0.87 0.14 -4.10
N ALA A 286 -0.21 1.27 -4.40
CA ALA A 286 -0.47 2.16 -5.55
C ALA A 286 -0.71 1.42 -6.87
N ALA A 287 0.05 0.34 -7.09
CA ALA A 287 0.01 -0.46 -8.31
C ALA A 287 -1.22 -1.39 -8.40
N MET A 288 -1.89 -1.68 -7.27
CA MET A 288 -3.17 -2.37 -7.27
C MET A 288 -4.23 -1.41 -7.80
N GLY A 289 -4.58 -1.59 -9.08
CA GLY A 289 -5.56 -0.78 -9.79
C GLY A 289 -6.99 -0.93 -9.24
N THR A 290 -7.97 -0.40 -9.98
CA THR A 290 -9.38 -0.56 -9.63
C THR A 290 -9.79 -2.03 -9.68
N ALA A 291 -10.60 -2.43 -8.71
CA ALA A 291 -11.41 -3.64 -8.72
C ALA A 291 -12.02 -3.91 -10.11
N PRO A 292 -11.72 -5.07 -10.73
CA PRO A 292 -12.28 -5.32 -12.06
C PRO A 292 -13.71 -5.86 -12.01
N ALA A 293 -14.33 -5.99 -13.19
CA ALA A 293 -15.76 -6.22 -13.29
C ALA A 293 -16.19 -7.55 -12.63
N TRP A 294 -17.29 -7.50 -11.89
CA TRP A 294 -17.92 -8.68 -11.29
C TRP A 294 -18.26 -9.71 -12.37
N PRO A 295 -18.11 -11.01 -12.08
CA PRO A 295 -18.47 -12.05 -13.03
C PRO A 295 -19.95 -11.90 -13.39
N VAL A 296 -20.25 -11.97 -14.69
CA VAL A 296 -21.63 -12.03 -15.15
C VAL A 296 -22.21 -13.36 -14.69
N LEU A 297 -23.37 -13.32 -14.03
CA LEU A 297 -24.14 -14.51 -13.70
C LEU A 297 -24.36 -15.32 -14.96
N GLN A 298 -23.58 -16.38 -15.18
CA GLN A 298 -23.77 -17.24 -16.34
C GLN A 298 -25.11 -17.95 -16.19
N SER A 299 -25.97 -17.81 -17.19
CA SER A 299 -27.17 -18.63 -17.31
C SER A 299 -26.72 -20.08 -17.47
N VAL A 300 -27.01 -20.93 -16.48
CA VAL A 300 -26.77 -22.37 -16.60
C VAL A 300 -27.54 -22.89 -17.82
N ALA A 301 -26.87 -23.73 -18.61
CA ALA A 301 -27.39 -24.31 -19.85
C ALA A 301 -28.85 -24.74 -19.69
N THR A 302 -29.70 -24.25 -20.60
CA THR A 302 -31.06 -24.74 -20.75
C THR A 302 -30.98 -26.23 -21.05
N ALA A 303 -31.54 -27.04 -20.17
CA ALA A 303 -31.54 -28.47 -20.38
C ALA A 303 -32.37 -28.82 -21.62
N SER A 304 -31.69 -29.35 -22.62
CA SER A 304 -32.26 -30.08 -23.74
C SER A 304 -33.08 -31.27 -23.23
N SER A 305 -34.39 -31.25 -23.49
CA SER A 305 -35.29 -32.41 -23.53
C SER A 305 -35.22 -33.41 -22.36
N TYR A 306 -35.58 -32.97 -21.14
CA TYR A 306 -35.99 -33.92 -20.10
C TYR A 306 -37.48 -34.26 -20.25
N ASN A 307 -37.86 -35.49 -19.86
CA ASN A 307 -39.27 -35.87 -19.76
C ASN A 307 -39.96 -34.92 -18.77
N ASN A 308 -40.86 -34.09 -19.30
CA ASN A 308 -41.58 -33.10 -18.51
C ASN A 308 -42.58 -33.85 -17.64
N VAL A 309 -42.31 -33.97 -16.33
CA VAL A 309 -43.30 -34.44 -15.37
C VAL A 309 -44.17 -33.24 -15.04
N SER A 310 -45.06 -32.88 -15.96
CA SER A 310 -46.02 -31.79 -15.77
C SER A 310 -47.22 -32.30 -14.98
N GLY A 311 -47.21 -32.10 -13.68
CA GLY A 311 -48.33 -32.33 -12.77
C GLY A 311 -48.08 -31.59 -11.47
N ASP A 312 -49.15 -31.08 -10.83
CA ASP A 312 -49.04 -30.48 -9.50
C ASP A 312 -48.70 -31.58 -8.48
N LEU A 313 -47.40 -31.76 -8.20
CA LEU A 313 -46.93 -32.78 -7.27
C LEU A 313 -47.18 -32.41 -5.81
N SER A 314 -47.68 -31.19 -5.51
CA SER A 314 -47.90 -30.75 -4.13
C SER A 314 -48.83 -31.71 -3.36
N GLN A 315 -49.88 -32.22 -4.00
CA GLN A 315 -50.81 -33.17 -3.38
C GLN A 315 -50.16 -34.53 -3.07
N SER A 316 -49.17 -34.95 -3.87
CA SER A 316 -48.48 -36.24 -3.70
C SER A 316 -47.52 -36.24 -2.51
N PHE A 317 -47.11 -35.07 -2.02
CA PHE A 317 -46.17 -34.91 -0.92
C PHE A 317 -46.80 -34.35 0.37
N GLN A 318 -48.13 -34.20 0.43
CA GLN A 318 -48.85 -33.63 1.58
C GLN A 318 -49.32 -34.66 2.62
N SER A 319 -49.19 -35.97 2.36
CA SER A 319 -49.68 -37.01 3.28
C SER A 319 -48.73 -38.20 3.45
N TYR A 320 -48.28 -38.40 4.70
CA TYR A 320 -47.73 -39.64 5.26
C TYR A 320 -48.89 -40.64 5.42
N PRO A 321 -48.86 -41.94 5.03
CA PRO A 321 -48.03 -42.71 4.10
C PRO A 321 -48.86 -43.29 2.92
N THR A 322 -48.45 -43.08 1.67
CA THR A 322 -48.84 -43.99 0.58
C THR A 322 -47.61 -44.33 -0.25
N THR A 323 -47.37 -45.61 -0.50
CA THR A 323 -46.35 -46.04 -1.45
C THR A 323 -46.76 -45.55 -2.83
N ALA A 324 -46.05 -44.55 -3.35
CA ALA A 324 -46.30 -43.98 -4.66
C ALA A 324 -45.07 -44.24 -5.52
N SER A 325 -45.24 -44.82 -6.71
CA SER A 325 -44.15 -44.97 -7.67
C SER A 325 -44.65 -44.62 -9.06
N GLY A 326 -43.78 -44.00 -9.86
CA GLY A 326 -44.07 -43.63 -11.23
C GLY A 326 -42.80 -43.26 -11.98
N ALA A 327 -42.94 -42.78 -13.21
CA ALA A 327 -41.81 -42.34 -14.03
C ALA A 327 -41.02 -41.17 -13.40
N TRP A 328 -41.61 -40.49 -12.41
CA TRP A 328 -41.03 -39.37 -11.67
C TRP A 328 -40.16 -39.79 -10.48
N GLY A 329 -40.32 -41.02 -9.96
CA GLY A 329 -39.65 -41.48 -8.75
C GLY A 329 -40.48 -42.44 -7.91
N SER A 330 -40.07 -42.63 -6.66
CA SER A 330 -40.78 -43.47 -5.68
C SER A 330 -40.76 -42.87 -4.28
N CYS A 331 -41.86 -42.98 -3.55
CA CYS A 331 -41.97 -42.77 -2.11
C CYS A 331 -42.27 -44.10 -1.43
N ASP A 332 -41.52 -44.42 -0.37
CA ASP A 332 -41.79 -45.59 0.45
C ASP A 332 -42.90 -45.34 1.47
N GLY A 333 -43.34 -46.40 2.15
CA GLY A 333 -44.36 -46.29 3.21
C GLY A 333 -43.90 -45.54 4.46
N ASN A 334 -42.61 -45.18 4.56
CA ASN A 334 -42.03 -44.41 5.66
C ASN A 334 -41.96 -42.92 5.34
N GLY A 335 -42.39 -42.49 4.15
CA GLY A 335 -42.32 -41.11 3.69
C GLY A 335 -40.94 -40.71 3.16
N ASP A 336 -40.08 -41.67 2.81
CA ASP A 336 -38.81 -41.42 2.14
C ASP A 336 -39.04 -41.43 0.62
N CYS A 337 -38.91 -40.26 -0.01
CA CYS A 337 -39.16 -40.04 -1.43
C CYS A 337 -37.87 -39.82 -2.22
N ALA A 338 -37.78 -40.42 -3.40
CA ALA A 338 -36.65 -40.36 -4.30
C ALA A 338 -37.12 -40.03 -5.72
N LEU A 339 -36.67 -38.92 -6.29
CA LEU A 339 -37.02 -38.49 -7.66
C LEU A 339 -35.83 -38.67 -8.61
N SER A 340 -36.13 -39.05 -9.85
CA SER A 340 -35.13 -39.09 -10.92
C SER A 340 -34.93 -37.70 -11.54
N PRO A 341 -33.83 -37.45 -12.29
CA PRO A 341 -33.62 -36.18 -13.00
C PRO A 341 -34.80 -35.81 -13.91
N ALA A 342 -35.39 -34.63 -13.69
CA ALA A 342 -36.59 -34.20 -14.39
C ALA A 342 -36.79 -32.67 -14.35
N SER A 343 -37.71 -32.19 -15.19
CA SER A 343 -38.36 -30.89 -15.03
C SER A 343 -39.57 -31.04 -14.13
N ILE A 344 -39.56 -30.37 -12.98
CA ILE A 344 -40.53 -30.50 -11.89
C ILE A 344 -41.20 -29.14 -11.65
N THR A 345 -42.51 -29.14 -11.44
CA THR A 345 -43.26 -27.94 -11.03
C THR A 345 -44.08 -28.25 -9.77
N GLY A 346 -44.16 -27.31 -8.83
CA GLY A 346 -45.10 -27.40 -7.70
C GLY A 346 -44.61 -28.22 -6.49
N LEU A 347 -43.31 -28.16 -6.16
CA LEU A 347 -42.76 -28.75 -4.93
C LEU A 347 -43.04 -27.88 -3.69
N ASN A 348 -44.28 -27.45 -3.51
CA ASN A 348 -44.71 -26.59 -2.41
C ASN A 348 -45.52 -27.36 -1.38
N ASN A 349 -45.45 -26.94 -0.12
CA ASN A 349 -46.13 -27.56 1.02
C ASN A 349 -45.80 -29.05 1.19
N ILE A 350 -44.53 -29.42 0.97
CA ILE A 350 -44.02 -30.77 1.22
C ILE A 350 -44.21 -31.12 2.70
N SER A 351 -44.61 -32.36 2.99
CA SER A 351 -44.80 -32.91 4.33
C SER A 351 -44.46 -34.40 4.33
N ILE A 352 -43.20 -34.72 4.08
CA ILE A 352 -42.66 -36.09 3.99
C ILE A 352 -41.43 -36.25 4.89
N LYS A 353 -40.93 -37.48 5.06
CA LYS A 353 -39.77 -37.75 5.91
C LYS A 353 -38.48 -37.24 5.28
N SER A 354 -38.25 -37.62 4.03
CA SER A 354 -37.06 -37.21 3.29
C SER A 354 -37.39 -37.08 1.81
N LEU A 355 -36.73 -36.14 1.15
CA LEU A 355 -36.80 -35.96 -0.29
C LEU A 355 -35.39 -36.01 -0.87
N THR A 356 -35.12 -37.01 -1.68
CA THR A 356 -33.88 -37.12 -2.45
C THR A 356 -34.19 -36.86 -3.92
N LEU A 357 -33.63 -35.78 -4.47
CA LEU A 357 -33.70 -35.46 -5.89
C LEU A 357 -32.46 -36.02 -6.59
N ASN A 358 -32.67 -36.56 -7.80
CA ASN A 358 -31.68 -37.28 -8.61
C ASN A 358 -31.05 -38.46 -7.85
N ALA A 359 -31.89 -39.25 -7.17
CA ALA A 359 -31.44 -40.41 -6.40
C ALA A 359 -30.75 -41.44 -7.30
N GLY A 360 -29.59 -41.97 -6.86
CA GLY A 360 -28.85 -43.02 -7.56
C GLY A 360 -27.99 -42.55 -8.75
N THR A 361 -27.94 -41.24 -9.03
CA THR A 361 -27.13 -40.69 -10.12
C THR A 361 -26.19 -39.57 -9.63
N SER A 362 -24.89 -39.67 -9.94
CA SER A 362 -23.92 -38.57 -9.73
C SER A 362 -23.90 -37.57 -10.90
N SER A 363 -24.60 -37.89 -12.00
CA SER A 363 -24.77 -37.04 -13.18
C SER A 363 -26.25 -36.84 -13.46
N GLY A 364 -26.64 -35.64 -13.90
CA GLY A 364 -28.04 -35.30 -14.18
C GLY A 364 -28.38 -33.88 -13.76
N ALA A 365 -29.18 -33.20 -14.57
CA ALA A 365 -29.66 -31.86 -14.28
C ALA A 365 -31.17 -31.86 -14.02
N SER A 366 -31.62 -31.06 -13.05
CA SER A 366 -33.05 -30.91 -12.75
C SER A 366 -33.45 -29.44 -12.77
N ILE A 367 -34.65 -29.18 -13.28
CA ILE A 367 -35.26 -27.85 -13.30
C ILE A 367 -36.48 -27.91 -12.38
N ILE A 368 -36.58 -26.97 -11.46
CA ILE A 368 -37.67 -26.90 -10.50
C ILE A 368 -38.31 -25.52 -10.62
N SER A 369 -39.59 -25.49 -10.99
CA SER A 369 -40.37 -24.26 -11.09
C SER A 369 -41.37 -24.14 -9.96
N GLY A 370 -41.47 -22.94 -9.38
CA GLY A 370 -42.38 -22.64 -8.28
C GLY A 370 -41.82 -22.91 -6.88
N GLY A 371 -40.52 -23.22 -6.77
CA GLY A 371 -39.78 -23.38 -5.53
C GLY A 371 -39.89 -24.77 -4.90
N ILE A 372 -39.14 -24.95 -3.81
CA ILE A 372 -39.24 -26.10 -2.90
C ILE A 372 -39.61 -25.55 -1.52
N SER A 373 -40.78 -25.89 -0.99
CA SER A 373 -41.20 -25.40 0.32
C SER A 373 -41.99 -26.42 1.13
N GLY A 374 -41.98 -26.28 2.46
CA GLY A 374 -42.70 -27.16 3.40
C GLY A 374 -41.83 -27.68 4.55
N GLY A 375 -42.14 -28.88 5.03
CA GLY A 375 -41.43 -29.58 6.09
C GLY A 375 -40.96 -30.98 5.69
N THR A 376 -39.73 -31.30 6.07
CA THR A 376 -39.10 -32.62 5.85
C THR A 376 -37.98 -32.85 6.86
N ASN A 377 -37.64 -34.09 7.22
CA ASN A 377 -36.41 -34.31 8.01
C ASN A 377 -35.17 -34.11 7.14
N ALA A 378 -35.22 -34.46 5.85
CA ALA A 378 -34.08 -34.26 4.97
C ALA A 378 -34.48 -33.83 3.56
N LEU A 379 -33.74 -32.88 2.99
CA LEU A 379 -33.70 -32.62 1.56
C LEU A 379 -32.30 -32.95 1.06
N THR A 380 -32.20 -33.82 0.07
CA THR A 380 -30.94 -34.13 -0.60
C THR A 380 -31.08 -33.87 -2.08
N LEU A 381 -30.24 -33.01 -2.64
CA LEU A 381 -30.18 -32.69 -4.06
C LEU A 381 -28.89 -33.29 -4.64
N ASN A 382 -28.98 -34.44 -5.32
CA ASN A 382 -27.83 -35.11 -5.94
C ASN A 382 -27.69 -34.77 -7.44
N GLY A 383 -26.62 -35.19 -8.10
CA GLY A 383 -26.43 -34.95 -9.55
C GLY A 383 -25.64 -33.67 -9.85
N SER A 384 -25.51 -33.33 -11.12
CA SER A 384 -24.50 -32.36 -11.58
C SER A 384 -24.96 -30.90 -11.62
N ALA A 385 -26.26 -30.64 -11.80
CA ALA A 385 -26.78 -29.28 -11.94
C ALA A 385 -28.25 -29.12 -11.49
N TYR A 386 -28.59 -27.96 -10.93
CA TYR A 386 -29.96 -27.59 -10.59
C TYR A 386 -30.27 -26.15 -11.00
N ASN A 387 -31.48 -25.95 -11.53
CA ASN A 387 -32.07 -24.62 -11.71
C ASN A 387 -33.41 -24.58 -10.97
N ILE A 388 -33.49 -23.77 -9.92
CA ILE A 388 -34.67 -23.66 -9.04
C ILE A 388 -35.17 -22.22 -9.10
N SER A 389 -36.40 -22.03 -9.59
CA SER A 389 -37.10 -20.75 -9.57
C SER A 389 -38.20 -20.76 -8.53
N GLY A 390 -38.30 -19.70 -7.71
CA GLY A 390 -39.23 -19.60 -6.57
C GLY A 390 -38.60 -19.86 -5.20
N GLY A 391 -37.29 -20.14 -5.17
CA GLY A 391 -36.52 -20.35 -3.94
C GLY A 391 -36.69 -21.71 -3.27
N VAL A 392 -35.94 -21.93 -2.19
CA VAL A 392 -35.98 -23.13 -1.34
C VAL A 392 -36.19 -22.69 0.10
N ALA A 393 -37.33 -23.04 0.69
CA ALA A 393 -37.71 -22.66 2.05
C ALA A 393 -38.25 -23.88 2.81
N LEU A 394 -37.37 -24.58 3.51
CA LEU A 394 -37.71 -25.81 4.24
C LEU A 394 -37.51 -25.65 5.74
N SER A 395 -38.42 -26.25 6.51
CA SER A 395 -38.28 -26.42 7.96
C SER A 395 -38.07 -27.90 8.28
N CYS A 396 -37.02 -28.23 9.03
CA CYS A 396 -36.77 -29.60 9.42
C CYS A 396 -37.40 -29.96 10.77
N TRP A 397 -38.07 -31.11 10.84
CA TRP A 397 -38.80 -31.55 12.05
C TRP A 397 -38.02 -32.50 12.96
N GLY A 398 -36.95 -33.12 12.47
CA GLY A 398 -36.19 -34.13 13.23
C GLY A 398 -34.98 -33.59 14.00
N GLY A 399 -34.38 -34.46 14.83
CA GLY A 399 -33.16 -34.20 15.61
C GLY A 399 -31.87 -34.17 14.77
N SER A 400 -30.73 -34.51 15.39
CA SER A 400 -29.34 -34.32 14.90
C SER A 400 -28.94 -34.98 13.56
N GLY A 401 -29.85 -35.60 12.81
CA GLY A 401 -29.63 -36.11 11.45
C GLY A 401 -30.47 -35.42 10.37
N SER A 402 -31.26 -34.40 10.74
CA SER A 402 -32.12 -33.68 9.81
C SER A 402 -31.37 -32.52 9.16
N GLY A 403 -31.52 -32.34 7.85
CA GLY A 403 -30.76 -31.32 7.15
C GLY A 403 -31.05 -31.18 5.67
N MET A 404 -30.44 -30.16 5.08
CA MET A 404 -30.45 -29.94 3.65
C MET A 404 -29.06 -30.19 3.10
N PHE A 405 -28.97 -31.03 2.07
CA PHE A 405 -27.71 -31.50 1.49
C PHE A 405 -27.74 -31.26 -0.02
N PHE A 406 -26.95 -30.30 -0.49
CA PHE A 406 -26.85 -29.93 -1.89
C PHE A 406 -25.57 -30.53 -2.46
N ASN A 407 -25.65 -31.77 -2.93
CA ASN A 407 -24.49 -32.58 -3.26
C ASN A 407 -23.97 -32.39 -4.70
N GLY A 408 -24.56 -31.50 -5.47
CA GLY A 408 -24.17 -31.21 -6.84
C GLY A 408 -23.08 -30.15 -6.94
N ASN A 409 -22.63 -29.93 -8.18
CA ASN A 409 -21.55 -28.99 -8.47
C ASN A 409 -22.05 -27.65 -9.03
N ASN A 410 -23.27 -27.59 -9.57
CA ASN A 410 -23.81 -26.38 -10.16
C ASN A 410 -25.23 -26.10 -9.65
N TYR A 411 -25.44 -24.99 -8.98
CA TYR A 411 -26.76 -24.58 -8.51
C TYR A 411 -27.06 -23.17 -8.96
N ASN A 412 -28.25 -22.97 -9.50
CA ASN A 412 -28.84 -21.66 -9.71
C ASN A 412 -30.19 -21.63 -9.02
N ILE A 413 -30.28 -20.92 -7.90
CA ILE A 413 -31.50 -20.79 -7.10
C ILE A 413 -31.89 -19.33 -7.13
N SER A 414 -33.13 -19.06 -7.53
CA SER A 414 -33.64 -17.70 -7.71
C SER A 414 -34.97 -17.47 -7.02
N ASN A 415 -35.07 -16.34 -6.33
CA ASN A 415 -36.29 -15.77 -5.78
C ASN A 415 -36.15 -14.23 -5.74
N SER A 416 -36.99 -13.52 -6.49
CA SER A 416 -36.91 -12.06 -6.56
C SER A 416 -37.65 -11.34 -5.43
N ALA A 417 -38.52 -12.05 -4.70
CA ALA A 417 -39.42 -11.46 -3.71
C ALA A 417 -39.07 -11.81 -2.25
N SER A 418 -38.23 -12.82 -2.05
CA SER A 418 -37.80 -13.31 -0.74
C SER A 418 -36.44 -14.01 -0.89
N TRP A 419 -35.95 -14.62 0.19
CA TRP A 419 -34.74 -15.43 0.18
C TRP A 419 -34.76 -16.51 -0.90
N ALA A 420 -33.68 -16.61 -1.67
CA ALA A 420 -33.50 -17.71 -2.62
C ALA A 420 -33.36 -19.03 -1.87
N VAL A 421 -32.68 -19.02 -0.73
CA VAL A 421 -32.66 -20.15 0.20
C VAL A 421 -32.87 -19.65 1.62
N SER A 422 -33.83 -20.23 2.32
CA SER A 422 -34.06 -20.01 3.75
C SER A 422 -34.00 -21.34 4.47
N VAL A 423 -33.11 -21.42 5.46
CA VAL A 423 -32.78 -22.65 6.16
C VAL A 423 -33.26 -22.57 7.58
N ASN A 424 -34.17 -23.48 7.94
CA ASN A 424 -34.56 -23.74 9.32
C ASN A 424 -34.37 -25.24 9.63
N CYS A 425 -33.14 -25.71 9.47
CA CYS A 425 -32.75 -27.10 9.63
C CYS A 425 -31.46 -27.22 10.45
N PRO A 426 -31.30 -28.24 11.31
CA PRO A 426 -30.09 -28.38 12.14
C PRO A 426 -28.78 -28.50 11.35
N VAL A 427 -28.82 -29.08 10.15
CA VAL A 427 -27.65 -29.24 9.28
C VAL A 427 -27.95 -28.68 7.89
N PHE A 428 -26.97 -27.99 7.32
CA PHE A 428 -27.03 -27.41 5.99
C PHE A 428 -25.69 -27.53 5.29
N ASN A 429 -25.61 -28.38 4.28
CA ASN A 429 -24.36 -28.60 3.55
C ASN A 429 -24.57 -28.31 2.07
N PHE A 430 -23.65 -27.54 1.50
CA PHE A 430 -23.61 -27.22 0.09
C PHE A 430 -22.29 -27.67 -0.54
N GLY A 431 -22.40 -28.47 -1.59
CA GLY A 431 -21.30 -29.08 -2.35
C GLY A 431 -20.79 -30.40 -1.75
N THR A 432 -20.29 -31.28 -2.62
CA THR A 432 -19.61 -32.54 -2.21
C THR A 432 -18.09 -32.50 -2.33
N GLY A 433 -17.51 -31.47 -2.93
CA GLY A 433 -16.05 -31.32 -3.06
C GLY A 433 -15.59 -30.53 -4.30
N THR A 434 -14.60 -29.66 -4.09
CA THR A 434 -13.79 -28.83 -5.00
C THR A 434 -14.38 -28.40 -6.35
N GLY A 435 -14.68 -27.10 -6.47
CA GLY A 435 -14.75 -26.40 -7.75
C GLY A 435 -16.15 -26.19 -8.33
N GLY A 436 -17.20 -26.35 -7.53
CA GLY A 436 -18.57 -26.08 -7.95
C GLY A 436 -18.88 -24.58 -8.12
N SER A 437 -19.95 -24.27 -8.87
CA SER A 437 -20.49 -22.92 -9.06
C SER A 437 -21.91 -22.81 -8.49
N TYR A 438 -22.11 -21.92 -7.53
CA TYR A 438 -23.36 -21.79 -6.79
C TYR A 438 -23.87 -20.35 -6.87
N ILE A 439 -25.08 -20.17 -7.39
CA ILE A 439 -25.72 -18.87 -7.60
C ILE A 439 -27.01 -18.82 -6.79
N PHE A 440 -27.15 -17.77 -5.99
CA PHE A 440 -28.28 -17.48 -5.12
C PHE A 440 -28.82 -16.07 -5.43
N ASN A 441 -29.66 -15.97 -6.45
CA ASN A 441 -30.30 -14.71 -6.83
C ASN A 441 -31.52 -14.48 -5.95
N GLY A 442 -31.36 -13.70 -4.88
CA GLY A 442 -32.30 -13.56 -3.77
C GLY A 442 -31.68 -13.89 -2.42
N GLY A 443 -30.41 -14.32 -2.39
CA GLY A 443 -29.62 -14.46 -1.17
C GLY A 443 -29.85 -15.76 -0.38
N LEU A 444 -29.11 -15.91 0.71
CA LEU A 444 -29.19 -17.04 1.65
C LEU A 444 -29.45 -16.53 3.08
N SER A 445 -30.45 -17.11 3.74
CA SER A 445 -30.73 -16.88 5.16
C SER A 445 -30.57 -18.17 5.98
N LEU A 446 -29.67 -18.11 6.96
CA LEU A 446 -29.46 -19.12 7.99
C LEU A 446 -30.11 -18.62 9.29
N SER A 447 -31.44 -18.68 9.30
CA SER A 447 -32.27 -18.18 10.40
C SER A 447 -33.07 -19.33 11.00
N GLY A 448 -32.62 -19.87 12.14
CA GLY A 448 -33.24 -21.06 12.72
C GLY A 448 -32.39 -21.73 13.80
N SER A 449 -32.66 -23.01 14.05
CA SER A 449 -32.21 -23.93 15.11
C SER A 449 -30.69 -24.10 15.35
N SER A 450 -29.91 -23.01 15.36
CA SER A 450 -28.45 -23.00 15.46
C SER A 450 -27.80 -23.95 14.44
N PRO A 451 -28.08 -23.77 13.13
CA PRO A 451 -27.69 -24.74 12.12
C PRO A 451 -26.17 -24.89 12.06
N VAL A 452 -25.69 -26.12 11.85
CA VAL A 452 -24.33 -26.35 11.37
C VAL A 452 -24.36 -26.22 9.86
N ALA A 453 -23.71 -25.18 9.33
CA ALA A 453 -23.72 -24.85 7.92
C ALA A 453 -22.32 -25.00 7.31
N THR A 454 -22.18 -25.74 6.22
CA THR A 454 -20.91 -25.86 5.49
C THR A 454 -21.12 -25.54 4.01
N LEU A 455 -20.42 -24.53 3.51
CA LEU A 455 -20.27 -24.27 2.09
C LEU A 455 -18.93 -24.84 1.65
N ALA A 456 -18.94 -25.90 0.84
CA ALA A 456 -17.73 -26.53 0.31
C ALA A 456 -16.92 -25.58 -0.58
N SER A 457 -15.75 -26.03 -1.02
CA SER A 457 -14.88 -25.20 -1.85
C SER A 457 -15.45 -25.01 -3.24
N GLY A 458 -15.46 -23.76 -3.72
CA GLY A 458 -16.01 -23.41 -5.02
C GLY A 458 -16.20 -21.91 -5.20
N THR A 459 -16.99 -21.57 -6.21
CA THR A 459 -17.38 -20.19 -6.52
C THR A 459 -18.83 -19.98 -6.12
N TYR A 460 -19.09 -19.02 -5.25
CA TYR A 460 -20.42 -18.71 -4.73
C TYR A 460 -20.80 -17.28 -5.08
N MET A 461 -22.01 -17.07 -5.57
CA MET A 461 -22.57 -15.76 -5.86
C MET A 461 -23.90 -15.59 -5.16
N PHE A 462 -23.97 -14.61 -4.25
CA PHE A 462 -25.16 -14.21 -3.53
C PHE A 462 -25.56 -12.82 -4.00
N SER A 463 -26.81 -12.65 -4.39
CA SER A 463 -27.39 -11.34 -4.69
C SER A 463 -28.59 -11.12 -3.80
N ALA A 464 -28.66 -9.99 -3.11
CA ALA A 464 -29.81 -9.65 -2.27
C ALA A 464 -31.09 -9.56 -3.11
N TYR A 465 -32.21 -10.05 -2.56
CA TYR A 465 -33.51 -9.81 -3.17
C TYR A 465 -33.92 -8.33 -3.01
N LYS A 466 -34.86 -7.88 -3.84
CA LYS A 466 -35.33 -6.48 -3.82
C LYS A 466 -35.95 -6.13 -2.46
N GLY A 467 -35.40 -5.11 -1.81
CA GLY A 467 -35.90 -4.62 -0.52
C GLY A 467 -35.36 -5.35 0.71
N SER A 468 -34.38 -6.25 0.55
CA SER A 468 -33.66 -6.83 1.69
C SER A 468 -32.93 -5.75 2.48
N THR A 469 -33.14 -5.71 3.79
CA THR A 469 -32.32 -4.93 4.75
C THR A 469 -31.22 -5.76 5.38
N ASN A 470 -31.27 -7.09 5.21
CA ASN A 470 -30.38 -8.07 5.83
C ASN A 470 -29.26 -8.53 4.86
N GLY A 471 -29.14 -7.86 3.72
CA GLY A 471 -28.13 -8.11 2.70
C GLY A 471 -28.36 -9.37 1.86
N ALA A 472 -27.29 -9.83 1.21
CA ALA A 472 -27.30 -11.00 0.31
C ALA A 472 -27.11 -12.31 1.07
N PHE A 473 -26.46 -12.24 2.22
CA PHE A 473 -26.24 -13.37 3.10
C PHE A 473 -26.52 -12.94 4.54
N TYR A 474 -27.36 -13.69 5.22
CA TYR A 474 -27.75 -13.42 6.58
C TYR A 474 -27.61 -14.67 7.46
N ASP A 475 -26.84 -14.56 8.53
CA ASP A 475 -26.72 -15.56 9.57
C ASP A 475 -27.05 -14.98 10.93
N SER A 476 -28.04 -15.58 11.60
CA SER A 476 -28.47 -15.17 12.93
C SER A 476 -28.01 -16.09 14.06
N ASN A 477 -27.47 -17.28 13.80
CA ASN A 477 -26.98 -18.18 14.86
C ASN A 477 -26.20 -19.44 14.41
N ALA A 478 -25.77 -19.53 13.16
CA ALA A 478 -25.20 -20.73 12.58
C ALA A 478 -23.75 -20.97 13.01
N ASN A 479 -23.38 -22.23 13.16
CA ASN A 479 -21.98 -22.64 13.11
C ASN A 479 -21.61 -22.82 11.63
N LEU A 480 -21.12 -21.75 11.00
CA LEU A 480 -20.93 -21.65 9.57
C LEU A 480 -19.46 -21.84 9.19
N THR A 481 -19.20 -22.68 8.19
CA THR A 481 -17.89 -22.83 7.56
C THR A 481 -17.99 -22.48 6.08
N PHE A 482 -17.30 -21.41 5.68
CA PHE A 482 -16.94 -21.18 4.29
C PHE A 482 -15.64 -21.95 4.04
N ALA A 483 -15.67 -23.02 3.25
CA ALA A 483 -14.43 -23.67 2.83
C ALA A 483 -13.63 -22.76 1.89
N GLY A 484 -12.43 -23.18 1.49
CA GLY A 484 -11.61 -22.33 0.62
C GLY A 484 -12.26 -22.11 -0.75
N GLY A 485 -12.23 -20.89 -1.28
CA GLY A 485 -12.95 -20.57 -2.50
C GLY A 485 -13.10 -19.09 -2.78
N THR A 486 -13.99 -18.77 -3.72
CA THR A 486 -14.30 -17.41 -4.15
C THR A 486 -15.76 -17.11 -3.87
N TYR A 487 -16.04 -16.10 -3.06
CA TYR A 487 -17.39 -15.76 -2.62
C TYR A 487 -17.74 -14.33 -3.03
N TYR A 488 -18.89 -14.13 -3.64
CA TYR A 488 -19.40 -12.84 -4.11
C TYR A 488 -20.70 -12.51 -3.37
N PHE A 489 -20.72 -11.41 -2.62
CA PHE A 489 -21.87 -10.92 -1.87
C PHE A 489 -22.32 -9.54 -2.39
N ASP A 490 -23.34 -9.52 -3.25
CA ASP A 490 -23.93 -8.30 -3.78
C ASP A 490 -25.16 -7.88 -2.95
N GLY A 491 -24.96 -6.93 -2.05
CA GLY A 491 -25.92 -6.50 -1.04
C GLY A 491 -25.43 -6.69 0.40
N GLY A 492 -24.21 -7.20 0.61
CA GLY A 492 -23.60 -7.35 1.94
C GLY A 492 -23.67 -8.77 2.53
N LEU A 493 -22.84 -8.98 3.56
CA LEU A 493 -22.70 -10.21 4.36
C LEU A 493 -22.93 -9.85 5.83
N ASN A 494 -24.04 -10.34 6.39
CA ASN A 494 -24.43 -10.04 7.76
C ASN A 494 -24.40 -11.30 8.63
N ILE A 495 -23.50 -11.35 9.60
CA ILE A 495 -23.40 -12.40 10.61
C ILE A 495 -23.67 -11.73 11.95
N VAL A 496 -24.85 -11.94 12.54
CA VAL A 496 -25.30 -11.19 13.74
C VAL A 496 -25.62 -12.07 14.94
N GLY A 497 -25.44 -13.39 14.80
CA GLY A 497 -25.71 -14.38 15.85
C GLY A 497 -24.56 -14.64 16.82
N ASN A 498 -24.78 -15.59 17.74
CA ASN A 498 -23.74 -16.12 18.63
C ASN A 498 -23.02 -17.35 18.04
N GLY A 499 -23.29 -17.66 16.77
CA GLY A 499 -22.68 -18.78 16.07
C GLY A 499 -21.17 -18.57 15.83
N SER A 500 -20.46 -19.68 15.61
CA SER A 500 -19.06 -19.63 15.20
C SER A 500 -18.97 -19.68 13.68
N VAL A 501 -18.38 -18.64 13.07
CA VAL A 501 -18.15 -18.58 11.62
C VAL A 501 -16.67 -18.72 11.31
N THR A 502 -16.34 -19.66 10.40
CA THR A 502 -14.99 -19.91 9.93
C THR A 502 -14.89 -19.63 8.44
N PHE A 503 -14.01 -18.70 8.07
CA PHE A 503 -13.62 -18.40 6.70
C PHE A 503 -12.34 -19.16 6.35
N GLY A 504 -12.45 -20.09 5.40
CA GLY A 504 -11.33 -20.80 4.81
C GLY A 504 -10.53 -19.92 3.85
N PRO A 505 -9.42 -20.45 3.32
CA PRO A 505 -8.51 -19.69 2.49
C PRO A 505 -9.16 -19.29 1.16
N GLY A 506 -9.08 -18.02 0.78
CA GLY A 506 -9.68 -17.55 -0.45
C GLY A 506 -10.08 -16.08 -0.40
N ILE A 507 -10.99 -15.70 -1.29
CA ILE A 507 -11.37 -14.31 -1.49
C ILE A 507 -12.87 -14.11 -1.38
N TYR A 508 -13.24 -13.05 -0.67
CA TYR A 508 -14.62 -12.70 -0.32
C TYR A 508 -14.89 -11.28 -0.80
N TYR A 509 -15.65 -11.15 -1.87
CA TYR A 509 -16.05 -9.88 -2.45
C TYR A 509 -17.36 -9.41 -1.84
N ILE A 510 -17.40 -8.19 -1.32
CA ILE A 510 -18.58 -7.54 -0.77
C ILE A 510 -18.83 -6.26 -1.56
N ARG A 511 -20.05 -6.12 -2.07
CA ARG A 511 -20.47 -4.94 -2.84
C ARG A 511 -21.86 -4.47 -2.44
N ASN A 512 -22.10 -3.15 -2.57
CA ASN A 512 -23.42 -2.53 -2.37
C ASN A 512 -24.07 -2.87 -1.02
N GLY A 513 -23.27 -3.01 0.04
CA GLY A 513 -23.71 -3.40 1.37
C GLY A 513 -22.52 -3.60 2.30
N ASN A 514 -22.79 -4.07 3.52
CA ASN A 514 -21.76 -4.10 4.56
C ASN A 514 -21.24 -5.51 4.79
N LEU A 515 -19.95 -5.62 5.12
CA LEU A 515 -19.39 -6.77 5.82
C LEU A 515 -19.61 -6.56 7.32
N ASN A 516 -20.62 -7.21 7.88
CA ASN A 516 -21.03 -6.98 9.26
C ASN A 516 -20.82 -8.26 10.09
N PHE A 517 -19.95 -8.14 11.10
CA PHE A 517 -19.79 -9.12 12.16
C PHE A 517 -20.39 -8.53 13.43
N GLY A 518 -21.58 -9.01 13.79
CA GLY A 518 -22.34 -8.57 14.95
C GLY A 518 -21.76 -9.07 16.26
N ALA A 519 -22.12 -8.38 17.34
CA ALA A 519 -21.66 -8.66 18.69
C ALA A 519 -22.02 -10.09 19.12
N GLY A 520 -21.01 -10.85 19.58
CA GLY A 520 -21.18 -12.21 20.10
C GLY A 520 -20.85 -13.33 19.10
N SER A 521 -20.73 -13.02 17.81
CA SER A 521 -20.27 -13.98 16.81
C SER A 521 -18.79 -14.29 16.98
N LYS A 522 -18.41 -15.58 16.97
CA LYS A 522 -16.99 -15.98 16.96
C LYS A 522 -16.53 -16.09 15.52
N ILE A 523 -15.79 -15.10 15.04
CA ILE A 523 -15.29 -15.09 13.66
C ILE A 523 -13.84 -15.54 13.62
N THR A 524 -13.56 -16.56 12.80
CA THR A 524 -12.21 -17.03 12.51
C THR A 524 -11.97 -17.00 11.00
N ALA A 525 -10.84 -16.47 10.56
CA ALA A 525 -10.42 -16.53 9.17
C ALA A 525 -8.97 -17.03 9.08
N ASN A 526 -8.72 -18.02 8.23
CA ASN A 526 -7.39 -18.57 8.01
C ASN A 526 -7.04 -18.49 6.53
N GLY A 527 -6.37 -17.40 6.15
CA GLY A 527 -5.95 -17.14 4.78
C GLY A 527 -7.02 -16.49 3.91
N ALA A 528 -7.83 -15.59 4.47
CA ALA A 528 -8.90 -14.92 3.73
C ALA A 528 -8.51 -13.48 3.33
N THR A 529 -8.92 -13.05 2.14
CA THR A 529 -8.95 -11.63 1.78
C THR A 529 -10.39 -11.17 1.57
N PHE A 530 -10.79 -10.10 2.25
CA PHE A 530 -12.07 -9.42 2.06
C PHE A 530 -11.86 -8.21 1.14
N VAL A 531 -12.59 -8.17 0.03
CA VAL A 531 -12.55 -7.09 -0.95
C VAL A 531 -13.86 -6.31 -0.88
N LEU A 532 -13.77 -5.01 -0.60
CA LEU A 532 -14.91 -4.10 -0.42
C LEU A 532 -15.00 -3.11 -1.59
N GLU A 533 -16.14 -3.08 -2.26
CA GLU A 533 -16.38 -2.30 -3.48
C GLU A 533 -17.81 -1.72 -3.52
N GLY A 534 -18.04 -0.74 -4.40
CA GLY A 534 -19.40 -0.25 -4.66
C GLY A 534 -20.09 0.37 -3.44
N ASN A 535 -19.34 1.18 -2.69
CA ASN A 535 -19.77 1.79 -1.42
C ASN A 535 -20.00 0.76 -0.31
N ALA A 536 -19.20 -0.31 -0.32
CA ALA A 536 -19.22 -1.29 0.76
C ALA A 536 -18.31 -0.80 1.89
N SER A 537 -18.75 -1.08 3.12
CA SER A 537 -17.94 -0.86 4.32
C SER A 537 -17.93 -2.11 5.18
N TYR A 538 -17.01 -2.15 6.15
CA TYR A 538 -17.02 -3.17 7.17
C TYR A 538 -17.35 -2.61 8.55
N GLN A 539 -18.11 -3.39 9.30
CA GLN A 539 -18.43 -3.16 10.70
C GLN A 539 -18.11 -4.43 11.47
N MET A 540 -17.02 -4.40 12.22
CA MET A 540 -16.59 -5.51 13.07
C MET A 540 -16.92 -5.15 14.51
N ASN A 541 -18.01 -5.69 15.03
CA ASN A 541 -18.40 -5.51 16.42
C ASN A 541 -17.92 -6.73 17.23
N GLY A 542 -16.67 -6.68 17.67
CA GLY A 542 -16.01 -7.70 18.49
C GLY A 542 -16.51 -7.72 19.93
N GLY A 543 -17.83 -7.67 20.16
CA GLY A 543 -18.51 -7.57 21.46
C GLY A 543 -17.97 -8.51 22.55
N SER A 544 -18.63 -9.62 22.87
CA SER A 544 -18.12 -10.57 23.88
C SER A 544 -17.20 -11.65 23.31
N ALA A 545 -16.98 -11.66 21.99
CA ALA A 545 -16.27 -12.71 21.27
C ALA A 545 -15.09 -12.13 20.47
N ALA A 546 -13.94 -12.80 20.56
CA ALA A 546 -12.71 -12.41 19.87
C ALA A 546 -12.79 -12.67 18.36
N LEU A 547 -12.30 -11.73 17.56
CA LEU A 547 -12.05 -11.92 16.13
C LEU A 547 -10.66 -12.54 15.96
N ASN A 548 -10.54 -13.61 15.17
CA ASN A 548 -9.25 -14.23 14.86
C ASN A 548 -9.07 -14.32 13.35
N LEU A 549 -8.55 -13.26 12.72
CA LEU A 549 -8.49 -13.11 11.28
C LEU A 549 -7.04 -13.12 10.81
N THR A 550 -6.73 -13.95 9.81
CA THR A 550 -5.40 -14.04 9.21
C THR A 550 -5.49 -13.93 7.69
N ALA A 551 -4.75 -12.97 7.13
CA ALA A 551 -4.59 -12.79 5.69
C ALA A 551 -3.87 -13.99 5.05
N PRO A 552 -3.96 -14.16 3.72
CA PRO A 552 -3.26 -15.22 3.02
C PRO A 552 -1.73 -15.07 3.10
N SER A 553 -1.04 -16.14 3.51
CA SER A 553 0.44 -16.24 3.51
C SER A 553 0.97 -17.25 2.49
N SER A 554 0.08 -18.07 1.92
CA SER A 554 0.34 -19.05 0.85
C SER A 554 -0.91 -19.14 -0.03
N ASN A 555 -0.81 -19.69 -1.25
CA ASN A 555 -1.89 -19.68 -2.24
C ASN A 555 -2.48 -18.28 -2.43
N CYS A 556 -1.60 -17.32 -2.72
CA CYS A 556 -1.94 -15.92 -2.85
C CYS A 556 -1.07 -15.26 -3.93
N VAL A 557 -1.58 -14.19 -4.52
CA VAL A 557 -0.85 -13.37 -5.49
C VAL A 557 -0.21 -12.20 -4.76
N ALA A 558 1.10 -12.04 -4.91
CA ALA A 558 1.83 -10.90 -4.34
C ALA A 558 1.42 -9.58 -5.00
N PRO A 559 1.20 -8.48 -4.24
CA PRO A 559 0.82 -7.17 -4.79
C PRO A 559 1.69 -6.66 -5.95
N SER A 560 3.01 -6.92 -5.91
CA SER A 560 3.96 -6.53 -6.98
C SER A 560 3.77 -7.30 -8.29
N SER A 561 3.08 -8.43 -8.25
CA SER A 561 2.85 -9.31 -9.40
C SER A 561 1.51 -9.06 -10.07
N TYR A 562 0.71 -8.09 -9.61
CA TYR A 562 -0.57 -7.71 -10.22
C TYR A 562 -0.35 -6.97 -11.55
N PRO A 563 -0.60 -7.58 -12.71
CA PRO A 563 -0.39 -6.94 -13.99
C PRO A 563 -1.68 -6.22 -14.41
N GLN A 564 -1.64 -4.90 -14.45
CA GLN A 564 -2.78 -4.05 -14.86
C GLN A 564 -3.29 -4.37 -16.29
N SER A 565 -2.48 -5.03 -17.12
CA SER A 565 -2.77 -5.37 -18.53
C SER A 565 -3.29 -6.79 -18.78
N LYS A 566 -3.31 -7.70 -17.78
CA LYS A 566 -3.68 -9.12 -18.01
C LYS A 566 -5.18 -9.46 -17.82
N TYR A 567 -5.99 -8.56 -17.27
CA TYR A 567 -7.37 -8.89 -16.91
C TYR A 567 -8.39 -8.38 -17.93
N THR A 568 -8.33 -8.92 -19.14
CA THR A 568 -9.44 -8.85 -20.11
C THR A 568 -10.21 -10.18 -20.07
N GLY A 569 -11.00 -10.39 -19.01
CA GLY A 569 -12.02 -11.45 -18.99
C GLY A 569 -11.94 -12.55 -17.92
N ALA A 570 -11.02 -12.47 -16.95
CA ALA A 570 -11.02 -13.33 -15.75
C ALA A 570 -11.25 -12.49 -14.48
N SER A 571 -12.01 -13.05 -13.53
CA SER A 571 -12.39 -12.41 -12.26
C SER A 571 -11.15 -12.10 -11.42
N PRO A 572 -11.11 -11.00 -10.65
CA PRO A 572 -9.92 -10.19 -10.77
C PRO A 572 -9.31 -9.79 -9.44
N TYR A 573 -9.07 -10.79 -8.60
CA TYR A 573 -8.00 -10.85 -7.60
C TYR A 573 -7.68 -12.31 -7.29
N ASP A 574 -8.30 -13.25 -8.02
CA ASP A 574 -7.90 -14.64 -8.01
C ASP A 574 -6.74 -14.82 -8.97
N GLY A 575 -5.66 -15.44 -8.52
CA GLY A 575 -4.66 -15.98 -9.42
C GLY A 575 -5.22 -17.18 -10.18
N THR A 576 -6.36 -17.09 -10.89
CA THR A 576 -7.02 -18.19 -11.62
C THR A 576 -7.37 -19.46 -10.80
N ASN A 577 -7.00 -19.52 -9.50
CA ASN A 577 -6.95 -20.70 -8.64
C ASN A 577 -7.50 -20.44 -7.21
N ASN A 578 -8.44 -19.51 -7.03
CA ASN A 578 -8.97 -19.12 -5.71
C ASN A 578 -7.91 -18.52 -4.75
N GLU A 579 -6.84 -17.95 -5.31
CA GLU A 579 -5.75 -17.36 -4.55
C GLU A 579 -6.12 -15.95 -4.03
N GLY A 580 -5.80 -15.64 -2.76
CA GLY A 580 -6.06 -14.32 -2.18
C GLY A 580 -4.95 -13.30 -2.46
N ILE A 581 -5.02 -12.12 -1.83
CA ILE A 581 -3.97 -11.09 -1.95
C ILE A 581 -2.95 -11.30 -0.84
N CYS A 582 -1.69 -11.60 -1.17
CA CYS A 582 -0.71 -11.96 -0.14
C CYS A 582 -0.55 -10.85 0.90
N GLY A 583 -0.75 -11.21 2.17
CA GLY A 583 -0.60 -10.31 3.31
C GLY A 583 -1.73 -9.29 3.47
N VAL A 584 -2.72 -9.20 2.57
CA VAL A 584 -3.83 -8.26 2.67
C VAL A 584 -5.08 -8.98 3.18
N LEU A 585 -5.57 -8.56 4.34
CA LEU A 585 -6.79 -9.09 4.96
C LEU A 585 -8.02 -8.34 4.44
N ILE A 586 -7.96 -7.01 4.46
CA ILE A 586 -9.06 -6.15 3.99
C ILE A 586 -8.48 -5.24 2.91
N TYR A 587 -9.12 -5.26 1.75
CA TYR A 587 -8.86 -4.34 0.66
C TYR A 587 -10.14 -3.60 0.33
N GLN A 588 -10.15 -2.29 0.53
CA GLN A 588 -11.23 -1.44 0.07
C GLN A 588 -10.80 -0.66 -1.16
N ALA A 589 -11.69 -0.59 -2.15
CA ALA A 589 -11.40 0.09 -3.40
C ALA A 589 -11.07 1.57 -3.20
N ARG A 590 -10.07 2.08 -3.93
CA ARG A 590 -9.60 3.48 -3.88
C ARG A 590 -10.64 4.56 -4.17
N GLY A 591 -11.74 4.20 -4.83
CA GLY A 591 -12.84 5.13 -5.10
C GLY A 591 -13.90 5.15 -4.00
N ASP A 592 -13.76 4.29 -3.00
CA ASP A 592 -14.74 4.09 -1.94
C ASP A 592 -14.31 4.87 -0.69
N SER A 593 -15.18 5.78 -0.26
CA SER A 593 -14.97 6.61 0.92
C SER A 593 -15.92 6.25 2.06
N THR A 594 -16.60 5.11 1.96
CA THR A 594 -17.60 4.68 2.93
C THR A 594 -16.90 4.34 4.25
N PRO A 595 -17.25 4.99 5.38
CA PRO A 595 -16.54 4.80 6.65
C PRO A 595 -16.54 3.37 7.15
N ASP A 596 -15.41 2.94 7.68
CA ASP A 596 -15.22 1.63 8.30
C ASP A 596 -15.12 1.73 9.83
N ALA A 597 -15.53 0.66 10.51
CA ALA A 597 -15.54 0.61 11.96
C ALA A 597 -15.12 -0.75 12.52
N ILE A 598 -14.26 -0.69 13.53
CA ILE A 598 -13.96 -1.79 14.45
C ILE A 598 -14.37 -1.35 15.85
N VAL A 599 -15.24 -2.12 16.48
CA VAL A 599 -15.70 -1.91 17.85
C VAL A 599 -15.26 -3.12 18.67
N GLU A 600 -14.24 -2.94 19.49
CA GLU A 600 -13.60 -3.98 20.28
C GLU A 600 -14.28 -4.12 21.66
N GLY A 601 -14.85 -5.29 21.94
CA GLY A 601 -15.33 -5.66 23.28
C GLY A 601 -14.52 -6.81 23.91
N ALA A 602 -13.79 -7.59 23.12
CA ALA A 602 -12.87 -8.63 23.54
C ALA A 602 -11.53 -8.51 22.78
N ASN A 603 -10.44 -9.08 23.33
CA ASN A 603 -9.15 -9.02 22.64
C ASN A 603 -9.21 -9.82 21.33
N SER A 604 -8.87 -9.17 20.22
CA SER A 604 -8.95 -9.71 18.87
C SER A 604 -7.55 -9.88 18.27
N THR A 605 -7.35 -10.96 17.51
CA THR A 605 -6.15 -11.16 16.71
C THR A 605 -6.44 -10.90 15.24
N ILE A 606 -5.79 -9.89 14.67
CA ILE A 606 -5.88 -9.58 13.24
C ILE A 606 -4.46 -9.56 12.67
N THR A 607 -4.18 -10.48 11.77
CA THR A 607 -2.87 -10.65 11.13
C THR A 607 -3.02 -10.37 9.65
N GLY A 608 -2.39 -9.31 9.16
CA GLY A 608 -2.42 -8.86 7.77
C GLY A 608 -2.46 -7.34 7.64
N ILE A 609 -2.72 -6.88 6.43
CA ILE A 609 -2.89 -5.48 6.08
C ILE A 609 -4.39 -5.18 5.98
N ILE A 610 -4.83 -4.13 6.66
CA ILE A 610 -6.10 -3.44 6.44
C ILE A 610 -5.80 -2.24 5.56
N TYR A 611 -6.33 -2.23 4.34
CA TYR A 611 -6.07 -1.23 3.33
C TYR A 611 -7.36 -0.54 2.88
N ALA A 612 -7.52 0.73 3.25
CA ALA A 612 -8.71 1.55 3.04
C ALA A 612 -8.32 3.00 2.66
N PRO A 613 -7.62 3.22 1.54
CA PRO A 613 -6.86 4.45 1.28
C PRO A 613 -7.71 5.72 1.14
N SER A 614 -9.01 5.58 0.92
CA SER A 614 -9.95 6.69 0.72
C SER A 614 -11.13 6.68 1.70
N ALA A 615 -11.18 5.70 2.60
CA ALA A 615 -12.19 5.63 3.65
C ALA A 615 -11.58 5.88 5.05
N PRO A 616 -12.31 6.61 5.90
CA PRO A 616 -11.90 6.78 7.30
C PRO A 616 -12.17 5.49 8.07
N LEU A 617 -11.21 5.09 8.91
CA LEU A 617 -11.32 3.96 9.81
C LEU A 617 -11.46 4.45 11.26
N SER A 618 -12.52 3.99 11.93
CA SER A 618 -12.71 4.17 13.36
C SER A 618 -12.46 2.87 14.12
N ILE A 619 -11.66 2.94 15.18
CA ILE A 619 -11.41 1.84 16.12
C ILE A 619 -11.87 2.33 17.49
N SER A 620 -12.75 1.58 18.14
CA SER A 620 -13.29 1.99 19.44
C SER A 620 -13.41 0.81 20.39
N GLY A 621 -13.56 1.11 21.68
CA GLY A 621 -13.79 0.10 22.71
C GLY A 621 -12.66 -0.01 23.72
N GLY A 622 -12.67 -1.11 24.48
CA GLY A 622 -11.78 -1.30 25.63
C GLY A 622 -10.75 -2.42 25.48
N ALA A 623 -10.82 -3.20 24.40
CA ALA A 623 -9.97 -4.37 24.23
C ALA A 623 -8.79 -4.12 23.28
N SER A 624 -7.93 -5.13 23.14
CA SER A 624 -6.71 -5.04 22.35
C SER A 624 -6.85 -5.71 20.99
N LEU A 625 -6.39 -5.02 19.95
CA LEU A 625 -6.25 -5.51 18.59
C LEU A 625 -4.77 -5.70 18.27
N ALA A 626 -4.34 -6.94 18.01
CA ALA A 626 -2.93 -7.25 17.75
C ALA A 626 -2.78 -8.34 16.69
N ALA A 627 -1.61 -8.41 16.03
CA ALA A 627 -1.27 -9.57 15.22
C ALA A 627 -1.01 -10.81 16.10
N ALA A 628 -1.37 -11.99 15.61
CA ALA A 628 -0.89 -13.23 16.19
C ALA A 628 0.62 -13.38 15.89
N PRO A 629 1.45 -13.88 16.82
CA PRO A 629 2.85 -14.17 16.52
C PRO A 629 2.95 -15.21 15.40
N ASN A 630 3.97 -15.08 14.56
CA ASN A 630 4.25 -16.06 13.52
C ASN A 630 4.65 -17.40 14.16
N ALA A 631 4.58 -18.49 13.39
CA ALA A 631 4.91 -19.84 13.87
C ALA A 631 6.37 -19.99 14.36
N ASP A 632 7.27 -19.13 13.89
CA ASP A 632 8.68 -19.05 14.31
C ASP A 632 8.89 -18.21 15.59
N GLY A 633 7.81 -17.70 16.19
CA GLY A 633 7.84 -16.84 17.38
C GLY A 633 8.14 -15.37 17.08
N SER A 634 8.34 -14.98 15.82
CA SER A 634 8.50 -13.57 15.45
C SER A 634 7.17 -12.81 15.54
N ALA A 635 7.23 -11.49 15.63
CA ALA A 635 6.03 -10.65 15.65
C ALA A 635 5.23 -10.82 14.35
N GLY A 636 3.92 -11.07 14.48
CA GLY A 636 3.01 -11.07 13.35
C GLY A 636 2.96 -9.71 12.66
N THR A 637 2.40 -9.66 11.45
CA THR A 637 2.18 -8.38 10.76
C THR A 637 0.74 -7.93 10.99
N LEU A 638 0.55 -6.74 11.54
CA LEU A 638 -0.70 -5.97 11.50
C LEU A 638 -0.37 -4.56 11.03
N ALA A 639 -0.87 -4.20 9.85
CA ALA A 639 -0.74 -2.85 9.33
C ALA A 639 -2.11 -2.28 8.98
N VAL A 640 -2.29 -0.99 9.26
CA VAL A 640 -3.51 -0.22 9.05
C VAL A 640 -3.17 0.98 8.18
N LEU A 641 -3.65 0.96 6.94
CA LEU A 641 -3.40 1.96 5.92
C LEU A 641 -4.76 2.52 5.48
N ALA A 642 -5.12 3.72 5.93
CA ALA A 642 -6.46 4.28 5.70
C ALA A 642 -6.43 5.75 5.26
N ASP A 643 -7.57 6.33 4.88
CA ASP A 643 -7.69 7.78 4.64
C ASP A 643 -7.34 8.55 5.92
N SER A 644 -8.00 8.16 7.02
CA SER A 644 -7.73 8.65 8.37
C SER A 644 -8.04 7.55 9.38
N ILE A 645 -7.37 7.61 10.53
CA ILE A 645 -7.46 6.59 11.58
C ILE A 645 -7.84 7.30 12.88
N MET A 646 -9.02 6.96 13.41
CA MET A 646 -9.47 7.47 14.70
C MET A 646 -9.61 6.32 15.69
N MET A 647 -8.94 6.43 16.83
CA MET A 647 -9.03 5.46 17.92
C MET A 647 -9.65 6.11 19.16
N THR A 648 -10.70 5.52 19.71
CA THR A 648 -11.39 6.02 20.91
C THR A 648 -11.53 4.94 21.99
N GLY A 649 -11.70 5.34 23.24
CA GLY A 649 -11.94 4.42 24.36
C GLY A 649 -10.67 4.16 25.17
N SER A 650 -10.47 2.91 25.61
CA SER A 650 -9.32 2.49 26.42
C SER A 650 -8.58 1.28 25.86
N GLY A 651 -8.93 0.87 24.64
CA GLY A 651 -8.33 -0.26 23.95
C GLY A 651 -6.90 0.01 23.46
N THR A 652 -6.27 -1.03 22.94
CA THR A 652 -4.92 -0.94 22.35
C THR A 652 -4.91 -1.45 20.91
N LEU A 653 -4.30 -0.70 19.99
CA LEU A 653 -3.95 -1.15 18.65
C LEU A 653 -2.45 -1.46 18.66
N HIS A 654 -2.09 -2.73 18.54
CA HIS A 654 -0.71 -3.18 18.43
C HIS A 654 -0.39 -3.53 16.98
N ALA A 655 -0.06 -2.50 16.20
CA ALA A 655 0.42 -2.64 14.83
C ALA A 655 1.88 -3.11 14.83
N SER A 656 2.26 -3.92 13.84
CA SER A 656 3.61 -4.47 13.72
C SER A 656 3.89 -4.90 12.28
N ALA A 657 5.16 -4.85 11.87
CA ALA A 657 5.58 -5.35 10.57
C ALA A 657 6.73 -6.34 10.74
N ALA A 658 6.63 -7.49 10.05
CA ALA A 658 7.78 -8.34 9.82
C ALA A 658 8.80 -7.61 8.91
N ALA A 659 10.10 -7.87 9.11
CA ALA A 659 11.19 -7.16 8.42
C ALA A 659 11.10 -7.17 6.87
N ASN A 660 10.43 -8.18 6.30
CA ASN A 660 10.23 -8.33 4.85
C ASN A 660 8.77 -8.07 4.40
N SER A 661 7.92 -7.56 5.29
CA SER A 661 6.55 -7.19 4.94
C SER A 661 6.54 -6.07 3.91
N LEU A 662 5.56 -6.10 3.00
CA LEU A 662 5.31 -5.05 2.00
C LEU A 662 5.32 -3.64 2.63
N VAL A 663 4.81 -3.55 3.84
CA VAL A 663 4.66 -2.31 4.59
C VAL A 663 6.01 -1.83 5.16
N ALA A 664 6.93 -2.74 5.46
CA ALA A 664 8.28 -2.43 5.95
C ALA A 664 9.20 -1.82 4.88
N GLN A 665 8.90 -2.04 3.59
CA GLN A 665 9.72 -1.58 2.46
C GLN A 665 9.36 -0.16 1.99
N THR A 666 8.26 0.43 2.48
CA THR A 666 7.71 1.71 1.99
C THR A 666 8.41 2.97 2.51
N ALA A 667 9.27 2.87 3.53
CA ALA A 667 10.03 4.02 4.03
C ALA A 667 11.25 4.28 3.14
N THR A 668 11.02 4.98 2.04
CA THR A 668 12.11 5.54 1.23
C THR A 668 12.93 6.51 2.10
N THR A 669 14.22 6.24 2.14
CA THR A 669 15.24 6.89 2.98
C THR A 669 15.37 8.36 2.57
N THR A 670 15.12 9.31 3.48
CA THR A 670 15.52 10.71 3.28
C THR A 670 17.04 10.77 3.34
N THR A 671 17.69 10.78 2.18
CA THR A 671 19.15 10.93 2.06
C THR A 671 19.50 12.41 2.31
N GLN A 672 20.01 12.77 3.49
CA GLN A 672 20.69 14.06 3.67
C GLN A 672 22.15 13.92 3.20
N ALA A 673 22.52 14.68 2.17
CA ALA A 673 23.91 14.87 1.80
C ALA A 673 24.47 16.07 2.57
N LEU A 674 25.39 15.83 3.51
CA LEU A 674 26.14 16.88 4.18
C LEU A 674 27.38 17.22 3.33
N LEU A 675 27.46 18.48 2.90
CA LEU A 675 28.62 19.05 2.22
C LEU A 675 29.63 19.56 3.25
N SER A 676 30.90 19.18 3.09
CA SER A 676 32.02 19.84 3.76
C SER A 676 33.03 20.30 2.71
N ASN A 677 33.36 21.59 2.76
CA ASN A 677 34.39 22.22 1.93
C ASN A 677 35.77 22.17 2.61
#